data_AF-A0A1L9VD24-F1
#
_entry.id   AF-A0A1L9VD24-F1
#
_cell.length_a   1.000
_cell.length_b   1.000
_cell.length_c   1.000
_cell.angle_alpha   90.00
_cell.angle_beta   90.00
_cell.angle_gamma   90.00
#
_symmetry.space_group_name_H-M   'P 1'
#
loop_
_entity.id
_entity.type
_entity.pdbx_description
1 polymer ?
#
loop_
_entity_poly.entity_id
_entity_poly.type
_entity_poly.pdbx_seq_one_letter_code
_entity_poly.pdbx_strand_id
1 'polypeptide(L)'
;MAQLRLECPLYLTQNDGTLTDAATAAELPIKTFASGPTNSMTGAAYLAGLDKGIASHLRSDTQVLVVDVGGTTSDVCALLPSGFPRQAPNFVEVGGVRTAFSMPEVLSIGLGGGSRVVLDETAGNVSVGPESVGHGLTSQAMVFGGETLTATDIVVASGKAEIGDSAGVQHLPSSLVTTARAQIKKILERAVDDMKVSELPVTLLLVGGGSVVQMDPLDGVSECITPPHHDSANAVGAAIAKVAGEIDIIEILADRDQKAVLEQAKNKAMEVAVARGADREDVKIVEVDQIPLQYVTNKATRLVIKAVGKLAPPNPDSAVTAGPVVNGFDDELEEVDEHREKPDTVSTVKHAAYMNIQAYRPDVRNKVWYLSPVDLEFIATGTGVLGTGGGGPSRLQYLHSLEYFRNPQYKGTMRVIAPESLADSDVCVFGSWYGAPSVSGERIPAGDELMTAIDFSVKISGHKHFEAIVADEIGGGNGLAAFPSSAYYDIPVVDGDLMGRAYPTIEHGTPYVYGHSIVPCAVADGKGNAAVVMQAESHRRIETMLRSQCVDLGNKVAISATPLTGDVIKQYAIPNTVSQAWYIGRAIHQARKSKKNIIQAIFDTTPGKVLYTGKVIHVQRDMSRGYTVGQCTIAPLRNDEKEDLNQSNITEETRNLVVPFQNEFLYAGYADLTNSEGELDIICTVPDLISILGTDGEAIGSPELRYGLKVSVIAMAAHPLWTGNERGLRIGGPEGFGLNMLWKKLGEYQKPRSVVEEFNKY
;
A
#
# COMPACT_ATOMS: atom_id res chain seq x y z
N MET A 1 3.75 -38.24 -13.00
CA MET A 1 3.08 -39.27 -12.16
C MET A 1 2.87 -40.58 -12.93
N ALA A 2 2.11 -40.60 -14.03
CA ALA A 2 1.81 -41.83 -14.79
C ALA A 2 3.05 -42.58 -15.33
N GLN A 3 4.03 -41.86 -15.90
CA GLN A 3 5.30 -42.47 -16.35
C GLN A 3 6.09 -43.14 -15.22
N LEU A 4 5.98 -42.61 -13.99
CA LEU A 4 6.61 -43.15 -12.78
C LEU A 4 5.71 -44.16 -12.05
N ARG A 5 4.51 -44.46 -12.58
CA ARG A 5 3.49 -45.35 -11.99
C ARG A 5 3.11 -44.96 -10.54
N LEU A 6 2.99 -43.65 -10.30
CA LEU A 6 2.52 -43.13 -9.03
C LEU A 6 0.99 -42.91 -9.08
N GLU A 7 0.28 -43.49 -8.12
CA GLU A 7 -1.19 -43.42 -7.99
C GLU A 7 -1.66 -42.45 -6.89
N CYS A 8 -0.72 -41.79 -6.21
CA CYS A 8 -1.06 -40.82 -5.16
C CYS A 8 -1.64 -39.51 -5.74
N PRO A 9 -2.56 -38.85 -5.02
CA PRO A 9 -3.02 -37.52 -5.37
C PRO A 9 -1.86 -36.51 -5.42
N LEU A 10 -1.90 -35.61 -6.40
CA LEU A 10 -0.93 -34.52 -6.52
C LEU A 10 -1.49 -33.25 -5.89
N TYR A 11 -0.80 -32.78 -4.84
CA TYR A 11 -1.06 -31.49 -4.22
C TYR A 11 0.10 -30.53 -4.46
N LEU A 12 -0.22 -29.25 -4.53
CA LEU A 12 0.74 -28.15 -4.61
C LEU A 12 0.56 -27.23 -3.40
N THR A 13 1.64 -26.56 -3.01
CA THR A 13 1.60 -25.55 -1.96
C THR A 13 1.19 -24.20 -2.52
N GLN A 14 0.31 -23.53 -1.80
CA GLN A 14 -0.13 -22.18 -2.08
C GLN A 14 0.80 -21.14 -1.44
N ASN A 15 0.69 -19.92 -1.92
CA ASN A 15 1.37 -18.72 -1.45
C ASN A 15 1.11 -18.44 0.05
N ASP A 16 -0.02 -18.87 0.59
CA ASP A 16 -0.39 -18.71 2.01
C ASP A 16 0.03 -19.90 2.91
N GLY A 17 0.75 -20.89 2.36
CA GLY A 17 1.30 -22.03 3.10
C GLY A 17 0.34 -23.21 3.24
N THR A 18 -0.73 -23.20 2.44
CA THR A 18 -1.77 -24.24 2.46
C THR A 18 -1.68 -25.14 1.23
N LEU A 19 -2.36 -26.28 1.25
CA LEU A 19 -2.40 -27.23 0.13
C LEU A 19 -3.59 -26.95 -0.80
N THR A 20 -3.35 -27.10 -2.09
CA THR A 20 -4.37 -27.15 -3.14
C THR A 20 -4.15 -28.38 -4.03
N ASP A 21 -5.22 -29.00 -4.52
CA ASP A 21 -5.09 -30.10 -5.48
C ASP A 21 -4.66 -29.58 -6.87
N ALA A 22 -4.08 -30.46 -7.67
CA ALA A 22 -3.54 -30.08 -8.98
C ALA A 22 -4.56 -29.49 -9.97
N ALA A 23 -5.84 -29.89 -9.90
CA ALA A 23 -6.86 -29.35 -10.79
C ALA A 23 -7.20 -27.91 -10.41
N THR A 24 -7.43 -27.65 -9.12
CA THR A 24 -7.65 -26.28 -8.61
C THR A 24 -6.43 -25.38 -8.86
N ALA A 25 -5.20 -25.90 -8.72
CA ALA A 25 -3.98 -25.15 -9.01
C ALA A 25 -3.87 -24.77 -10.49
N ALA A 26 -4.32 -25.63 -11.41
CA ALA A 26 -4.32 -25.33 -12.84
C ALA A 26 -5.34 -24.24 -13.21
N GLU A 27 -6.47 -24.17 -12.51
CA GLU A 27 -7.45 -23.09 -12.67
C GLU A 27 -6.98 -21.75 -12.06
N LEU A 28 -6.25 -21.81 -10.93
CA LEU A 28 -5.80 -20.63 -10.17
C LEU A 28 -4.29 -20.64 -9.91
N PRO A 29 -3.42 -20.65 -10.94
CA PRO A 29 -1.97 -20.78 -10.76
C PRO A 29 -1.35 -19.60 -10.00
N ILE A 30 -2.01 -18.44 -10.01
CA ILE A 30 -1.57 -17.26 -9.26
C ILE A 30 -1.48 -17.51 -7.75
N LYS A 31 -2.28 -18.45 -7.22
CA LYS A 31 -2.25 -18.83 -5.79
C LYS A 31 -1.03 -19.67 -5.42
N THR A 32 -0.21 -20.12 -6.37
CA THR A 32 1.04 -20.86 -6.09
C THR A 32 2.28 -19.99 -6.23
N PHE A 33 2.12 -18.69 -6.52
CA PHE A 33 3.25 -17.77 -6.65
C PHE A 33 3.96 -17.58 -5.32
N ALA A 34 5.30 -17.57 -5.32
CA ALA A 34 6.09 -17.42 -4.10
C ALA A 34 5.73 -18.41 -2.97
N SER A 35 5.24 -19.62 -3.30
CA SER A 35 4.98 -20.66 -2.29
C SER A 35 6.28 -21.19 -1.65
N GLY A 36 7.41 -21.08 -2.36
CA GLY A 36 8.74 -21.43 -1.88
C GLY A 36 9.09 -20.75 -0.54
N PRO A 37 9.19 -19.41 -0.50
CA PRO A 37 9.41 -18.69 0.75
C PRO A 37 8.45 -19.12 1.86
N THR A 38 7.15 -19.23 1.58
CA THR A 38 6.16 -19.66 2.58
C THR A 38 6.44 -21.06 3.14
N ASN A 39 6.84 -22.00 2.29
CA ASN A 39 7.24 -23.33 2.71
C ASN A 39 8.48 -23.26 3.60
N SER A 40 9.50 -22.49 3.24
CA SER A 40 10.69 -22.31 4.07
C SER A 40 10.33 -21.74 5.45
N MET A 41 9.44 -20.75 5.52
CA MET A 41 9.00 -20.14 6.79
C MET A 41 8.25 -21.13 7.69
N THR A 42 7.29 -21.85 7.13
CA THR A 42 6.49 -22.85 7.88
C THR A 42 7.32 -24.06 8.27
N GLY A 43 8.23 -24.51 7.40
CA GLY A 43 9.20 -25.56 7.69
C GLY A 43 10.18 -25.15 8.79
N ALA A 44 10.70 -23.92 8.76
CA ALA A 44 11.56 -23.38 9.82
C ALA A 44 10.86 -23.42 11.18
N ALA A 45 9.61 -22.96 11.24
CA ALA A 45 8.80 -22.97 12.46
C ALA A 45 8.61 -24.39 13.02
N TYR A 46 8.38 -25.37 12.14
CA TYR A 46 8.23 -26.77 12.51
C TYR A 46 9.54 -27.41 12.99
N LEU A 47 10.64 -27.17 12.26
CA LEU A 47 11.97 -27.69 12.63
C LEU A 47 12.48 -27.10 13.95
N ALA A 48 12.13 -25.83 14.24
CA ALA A 48 12.40 -25.19 15.53
C ALA A 48 11.45 -25.67 16.65
N GLY A 49 10.46 -26.52 16.36
CA GLY A 49 9.51 -27.04 17.35
C GLY A 49 8.56 -25.98 17.93
N LEU A 50 8.33 -24.87 17.21
CA LEU A 50 7.44 -23.79 17.64
C LEU A 50 5.98 -24.25 17.75
N ASP A 51 5.58 -25.26 16.99
CA ASP A 51 4.25 -25.86 16.93
C ASP A 51 3.95 -26.81 18.11
N LYS A 52 5.00 -27.37 18.74
CA LYS A 52 4.91 -28.35 19.83
C LYS A 52 4.98 -27.73 21.23
N GLY A 53 5.02 -26.40 21.33
CA GLY A 53 5.15 -25.70 22.62
C GLY A 53 6.49 -25.92 23.33
N ILE A 54 7.44 -26.62 22.69
CA ILE A 54 8.82 -26.85 23.18
C ILE A 54 9.57 -25.51 23.27
N ALA A 55 9.20 -24.56 22.40
CA ALA A 55 9.69 -23.19 22.40
C ALA A 55 8.61 -22.17 22.87
N SER A 56 7.69 -22.59 23.74
CA SER A 56 6.60 -21.73 24.26
C SER A 56 7.09 -20.46 24.97
N HIS A 57 8.30 -20.47 25.51
CA HIS A 57 8.96 -19.29 26.11
C HIS A 57 9.31 -18.21 25.08
N LEU A 58 9.39 -18.53 23.78
CA LEU A 58 9.65 -17.55 22.72
C LEU A 58 8.42 -16.68 22.38
N ARG A 59 7.20 -17.10 22.74
CA ARG A 59 5.97 -16.49 22.18
C ARG A 59 5.38 -15.31 22.95
N SER A 60 5.70 -15.10 24.22
CA SER A 60 5.10 -13.98 24.98
C SER A 60 5.90 -12.69 24.88
N ASP A 61 7.23 -12.78 24.75
CA ASP A 61 8.13 -11.63 24.99
C ASP A 61 9.03 -11.31 23.78
N THR A 62 8.97 -12.10 22.70
CA THR A 62 9.77 -11.87 21.48
C THR A 62 8.94 -12.04 20.21
N GLN A 63 9.37 -11.38 19.13
CA GLN A 63 8.84 -11.62 17.78
C GLN A 63 9.77 -12.61 17.05
N VAL A 64 9.21 -13.50 16.21
CA VAL A 64 9.99 -14.50 15.48
C VAL A 64 10.13 -14.08 14.02
N LEU A 65 11.37 -13.96 13.54
CA LEU A 65 11.68 -13.77 12.13
C LEU A 65 12.38 -15.01 11.59
N VAL A 66 12.15 -15.33 10.33
CA VAL A 66 12.84 -16.41 9.61
C VAL A 66 13.64 -15.78 8.49
N VAL A 67 14.88 -16.25 8.31
CA VAL A 67 15.76 -15.92 7.19
C VAL A 67 16.10 -17.22 6.49
N ASP A 68 15.58 -17.40 5.27
CA ASP A 68 15.97 -18.49 4.38
C ASP A 68 17.13 -18.03 3.50
N VAL A 69 18.34 -18.47 3.83
CA VAL A 69 19.55 -18.09 3.11
C VAL A 69 19.90 -19.15 2.08
N GLY A 70 19.74 -18.79 0.82
CA GLY A 70 20.16 -19.60 -0.32
C GLY A 70 21.60 -19.35 -0.76
N GLY A 71 21.93 -19.83 -1.96
CA GLY A 71 23.22 -19.55 -2.61
C GLY A 71 23.34 -18.14 -3.19
N THR A 72 22.21 -17.45 -3.42
CA THR A 72 22.18 -16.15 -4.12
C THR A 72 21.53 -15.06 -3.27
N THR A 73 20.39 -15.39 -2.67
CA THR A 73 19.54 -14.45 -1.95
C THR A 73 19.18 -15.00 -0.58
N SER A 74 18.77 -14.09 0.31
CA SER A 74 18.14 -14.42 1.58
C SER A 74 16.73 -13.87 1.57
N ASP A 75 15.75 -14.69 1.93
CA ASP A 75 14.36 -14.29 2.05
C ASP A 75 14.00 -14.16 3.53
N VAL A 76 13.56 -12.97 3.95
CA VAL A 76 13.24 -12.64 5.34
C VAL A 76 11.74 -12.46 5.51
N CYS A 77 11.15 -13.11 6.52
CA CYS A 77 9.73 -12.99 6.82
C CYS A 77 9.47 -13.04 8.34
N ALA A 78 8.49 -12.28 8.81
CA ALA A 78 8.01 -12.38 10.18
C ALA A 78 6.98 -13.51 10.32
N LEU A 79 7.07 -14.28 11.41
CA LEU A 79 6.06 -15.29 11.76
C LEU A 79 5.04 -14.71 12.76
N LEU A 80 3.78 -15.00 12.51
CA LEU A 80 2.69 -14.70 13.45
C LEU A 80 2.69 -15.70 14.62
N PRO A 81 2.05 -15.36 15.76
CA PRO A 81 1.83 -16.31 16.86
C PRO A 81 1.07 -17.58 16.47
N SER A 82 0.41 -17.62 15.32
CA SER A 82 -0.20 -18.81 14.75
C SER A 82 0.83 -19.78 14.13
N GLY A 83 2.05 -19.33 13.85
CA GLY A 83 3.10 -20.06 13.12
C GLY A 83 3.03 -19.88 11.60
N PHE A 84 2.08 -19.08 11.11
CA PHE A 84 2.02 -18.70 9.70
C PHE A 84 2.84 -17.44 9.43
N PRO A 85 3.38 -17.26 8.21
CA PRO A 85 4.04 -16.03 7.84
C PRO A 85 3.06 -14.86 7.78
N ARG A 86 3.54 -13.69 8.23
CA ARG A 86 2.80 -12.43 8.15
C ARG A 86 2.48 -12.14 6.69
N GLN A 87 1.22 -11.78 6.42
CA GLN A 87 0.77 -11.38 5.09
C GLN A 87 1.15 -9.93 4.77
N ALA A 88 1.37 -9.64 3.50
CA ALA A 88 1.56 -8.28 3.01
C ALA A 88 0.26 -7.46 3.18
N PRO A 89 0.33 -6.23 3.73
CA PRO A 89 -0.87 -5.54 4.23
C PRO A 89 -1.74 -4.85 3.18
N ASN A 90 -1.20 -4.46 2.00
CA ASN A 90 -1.92 -3.62 1.03
C ASN A 90 -2.03 -4.29 -0.33
N PHE A 91 -0.89 -4.33 -1.03
CA PHE A 91 -0.77 -4.91 -2.33
C PHE A 91 0.62 -5.51 -2.46
N VAL A 92 0.70 -6.53 -3.30
CA VAL A 92 1.95 -7.14 -3.73
C VAL A 92 2.10 -6.90 -5.21
N GLU A 93 3.26 -6.39 -5.61
CA GLU A 93 3.56 -6.17 -7.02
C GLU A 93 4.07 -7.46 -7.64
N VAL A 94 3.29 -8.04 -8.55
CA VAL A 94 3.62 -9.26 -9.28
C VAL A 94 3.75 -8.88 -10.76
N GLY A 95 4.96 -9.03 -11.32
CA GLY A 95 5.21 -8.69 -12.72
C GLY A 95 4.88 -7.24 -13.10
N GLY A 96 5.03 -6.29 -12.17
CA GLY A 96 4.68 -4.88 -12.38
C GLY A 96 3.22 -4.51 -12.09
N VAL A 97 2.39 -5.48 -11.68
CA VAL A 97 0.97 -5.28 -11.38
C VAL A 97 0.75 -5.32 -9.86
N ARG A 98 0.14 -4.28 -9.29
CA ARG A 98 -0.30 -4.28 -7.88
C ARG A 98 -1.52 -5.21 -7.75
N THR A 99 -1.44 -6.21 -6.88
CA THR A 99 -2.50 -7.19 -6.66
C THR A 99 -2.89 -7.25 -5.18
N ALA A 100 -4.12 -7.63 -4.88
CA ALA A 100 -4.64 -7.80 -3.52
C ALA A 100 -4.60 -9.27 -3.06
N PHE A 101 -3.71 -10.10 -3.64
CA PHE A 101 -3.58 -11.50 -3.22
C PHE A 101 -2.95 -11.60 -1.84
N SER A 102 -3.51 -12.46 -0.99
CA SER A 102 -2.88 -12.86 0.28
C SER A 102 -1.56 -13.58 -0.01
N MET A 103 -0.45 -12.87 0.17
CA MET A 103 0.91 -13.38 0.04
C MET A 103 1.72 -12.98 1.27
N PRO A 104 2.72 -13.78 1.67
CA PRO A 104 3.61 -13.42 2.75
C PRO A 104 4.36 -12.13 2.41
N GLU A 105 4.57 -11.29 3.42
CA GLU A 105 5.50 -10.18 3.33
C GLU A 105 6.91 -10.74 3.40
N VAL A 106 7.56 -10.85 2.23
CA VAL A 106 8.92 -11.39 2.11
C VAL A 106 9.85 -10.29 1.62
N LEU A 107 10.88 -10.00 2.41
CA LEU A 107 11.99 -9.15 2.01
C LEU A 107 13.11 -10.04 1.45
N SER A 108 13.35 -9.95 0.14
CA SER A 108 14.47 -10.65 -0.50
C SER A 108 15.69 -9.73 -0.61
N ILE A 109 16.82 -10.17 -0.06
CA ILE A 109 18.10 -9.45 -0.12
C ILE A 109 19.13 -10.24 -0.91
N GLY A 110 20.01 -9.54 -1.63
CA GLY A 110 21.11 -10.11 -2.43
C GLY A 110 22.28 -10.64 -1.61
N LEU A 111 22.00 -11.41 -0.57
CA LEU A 111 22.97 -12.03 0.31
C LEU A 111 22.72 -13.54 0.34
N GLY A 112 23.71 -14.34 -0.02
CA GLY A 112 23.70 -15.80 0.08
C GLY A 112 25.13 -16.33 0.11
N GLY A 113 25.30 -17.65 0.14
CA GLY A 113 26.64 -18.25 0.19
C GLY A 113 27.55 -17.82 -0.98
N GLY A 114 26.98 -17.66 -2.17
CA GLY A 114 27.69 -17.25 -3.38
C GLY A 114 27.76 -15.75 -3.64
N SER A 115 27.28 -14.90 -2.72
CA SER A 115 27.42 -13.45 -2.87
C SER A 115 28.88 -13.06 -3.02
N ARG A 116 29.20 -12.34 -4.09
CA ARG A 116 30.56 -11.93 -4.42
C ARG A 116 31.07 -10.91 -3.41
N VAL A 117 32.33 -11.04 -3.02
CA VAL A 117 33.02 -10.09 -2.16
C VAL A 117 34.05 -9.34 -3.00
N VAL A 118 33.91 -8.03 -3.06
CA VAL A 118 34.77 -7.17 -3.88
C VAL A 118 35.47 -6.18 -2.97
N LEU A 119 36.80 -6.11 -3.11
CA LEU A 119 37.62 -5.06 -2.53
C LEU A 119 37.77 -3.93 -3.54
N ASP A 120 37.31 -2.74 -3.18
CA ASP A 120 37.65 -1.53 -3.90
C ASP A 120 39.01 -1.03 -3.41
N GLU A 121 40.07 -1.33 -4.17
CA GLU A 121 41.44 -0.91 -3.83
C GLU A 121 41.62 0.61 -3.82
N THR A 122 40.79 1.35 -4.56
CA THR A 122 40.85 2.82 -4.62
C THR A 122 40.16 3.50 -3.43
N ALA A 123 39.07 2.93 -2.91
CA ALA A 123 38.33 3.48 -1.77
C ALA A 123 38.66 2.79 -0.43
N GLY A 124 39.37 1.65 -0.46
CA GLY A 124 39.65 0.83 0.72
C GLY A 124 38.40 0.20 1.34
N ASN A 125 37.30 0.09 0.58
CA ASN A 125 36.02 -0.42 1.05
C ASN A 125 35.76 -1.84 0.52
N VAL A 126 35.03 -2.64 1.29
CA VAL A 126 34.65 -4.01 0.92
C VAL A 126 33.14 -4.05 0.70
N SER A 127 32.68 -4.59 -0.42
CA SER A 127 31.26 -4.82 -0.68
C SER A 127 30.97 -6.31 -0.76
N VAL A 128 29.79 -6.72 -0.28
CA VAL A 128 29.29 -8.10 -0.35
C VAL A 128 27.95 -8.10 -1.07
N GLY A 129 27.86 -8.82 -2.19
CA GLY A 129 26.68 -8.79 -3.06
C GLY A 129 26.46 -7.42 -3.74
N PRO A 130 25.30 -7.21 -4.41
CA PRO A 130 24.22 -8.18 -4.60
C PRO A 130 24.52 -9.26 -5.66
N GLU A 131 25.61 -9.11 -6.42
CA GLU A 131 26.01 -10.11 -7.41
C GLU A 131 26.40 -11.44 -6.75
N SER A 132 26.06 -12.55 -7.37
CA SER A 132 26.33 -13.90 -6.87
C SER A 132 26.77 -14.85 -7.99
N VAL A 133 27.58 -15.83 -7.65
CA VAL A 133 27.95 -16.96 -8.53
C VAL A 133 26.82 -18.02 -8.64
N GLY A 134 25.75 -17.89 -7.85
CA GLY A 134 24.54 -18.71 -7.93
C GLY A 134 24.81 -20.21 -7.83
N HIS A 135 24.25 -21.00 -8.76
CA HIS A 135 24.48 -22.45 -8.83
C HIS A 135 25.96 -22.82 -9.03
N GLY A 136 26.80 -21.86 -9.43
CA GLY A 136 28.23 -22.05 -9.69
C GLY A 136 29.08 -22.02 -8.41
N LEU A 137 28.48 -21.84 -7.23
CA LEU A 137 29.20 -21.75 -5.95
C LEU A 137 30.26 -22.84 -5.77
N THR A 138 29.90 -24.11 -5.98
CA THR A 138 30.80 -25.27 -5.80
C THR A 138 31.88 -25.41 -6.87
N SER A 139 31.94 -24.49 -7.84
CA SER A 139 32.93 -24.49 -8.92
C SER A 139 33.71 -23.17 -9.02
N GLN A 140 33.14 -22.06 -8.55
CA GLN A 140 33.72 -20.72 -8.71
C GLN A 140 34.26 -20.12 -7.42
N ALA A 141 33.79 -20.54 -6.24
CA ALA A 141 34.32 -20.06 -4.98
C ALA A 141 35.71 -20.63 -4.69
N MET A 142 36.54 -19.85 -3.99
CA MET A 142 37.94 -20.20 -3.74
C MET A 142 38.11 -21.47 -2.91
N VAL A 143 37.24 -21.70 -1.92
CA VAL A 143 37.24 -22.95 -1.12
C VAL A 143 36.89 -24.20 -1.94
N PHE A 144 36.35 -24.05 -3.16
CA PHE A 144 36.11 -25.16 -4.08
C PHE A 144 37.08 -25.18 -5.27
N GLY A 145 38.16 -24.39 -5.23
CA GLY A 145 39.18 -24.34 -6.27
C GLY A 145 38.89 -23.36 -7.42
N GLY A 146 37.88 -22.49 -7.28
CA GLY A 146 37.61 -21.40 -8.22
C GLY A 146 38.39 -20.11 -7.91
N GLU A 147 38.13 -19.06 -8.68
CA GLU A 147 38.86 -17.77 -8.60
C GLU A 147 38.05 -16.64 -7.95
N THR A 148 36.75 -16.83 -7.71
CA THR A 148 35.86 -15.78 -7.22
C THR A 148 35.77 -15.81 -5.71
N LEU A 149 36.05 -14.68 -5.05
CA LEU A 149 35.84 -14.54 -3.62
C LEU A 149 34.34 -14.36 -3.31
N THR A 150 33.81 -15.21 -2.43
CA THR A 150 32.39 -15.28 -2.07
C THR A 150 32.17 -15.16 -0.56
N ALA A 151 30.92 -14.99 -0.13
CA ALA A 151 30.57 -14.98 1.28
C ALA A 151 30.95 -16.31 1.98
N THR A 152 30.77 -17.45 1.33
CA THR A 152 31.22 -18.76 1.85
C THR A 152 32.74 -18.77 2.11
N ASP A 153 33.54 -18.17 1.23
CA ASP A 153 35.00 -18.06 1.42
C ASP A 153 35.34 -17.24 2.68
N ILE A 154 34.61 -16.16 2.95
CA ILE A 154 34.77 -15.33 4.16
C ILE A 154 34.39 -16.10 5.43
N VAL A 155 33.33 -16.92 5.38
CA VAL A 155 32.91 -17.78 6.49
C VAL A 155 34.03 -18.77 6.84
N VAL A 156 34.62 -19.42 5.84
CA VAL A 156 35.72 -20.38 6.06
C VAL A 156 37.00 -19.66 6.50
N ALA A 157 37.36 -18.55 5.87
CA ALA A 157 38.54 -17.75 6.24
C ALA A 157 38.47 -17.19 7.66
N SER A 158 37.25 -16.96 8.17
CA SER A 158 37.02 -16.50 9.55
C SER A 158 36.96 -17.62 10.59
N GLY A 159 37.08 -18.89 10.17
CA GLY A 159 37.03 -20.06 11.03
C GLY A 159 35.65 -20.37 11.59
N LYS A 160 34.58 -19.89 10.94
CA LYS A 160 33.20 -20.05 11.42
C LYS A 160 32.51 -21.31 10.91
N ALA A 161 32.99 -21.89 9.81
CA ALA A 161 32.51 -23.18 9.28
C ALA A 161 33.63 -23.92 8.52
N GLU A 162 33.48 -25.24 8.41
CA GLU A 162 34.35 -26.11 7.61
C GLU A 162 33.63 -26.50 6.32
N ILE A 163 33.93 -25.79 5.23
CA ILE A 163 33.30 -25.98 3.91
C ILE A 163 34.39 -25.95 2.85
N GLY A 164 34.43 -26.95 1.96
CA GLY A 164 35.46 -27.06 0.93
C GLY A 164 36.88 -27.21 1.50
N ASP A 165 37.87 -26.71 0.78
CA ASP A 165 39.28 -26.68 1.17
C ASP A 165 39.68 -25.30 1.69
N SER A 166 39.94 -25.22 3.01
CA SER A 166 40.38 -23.98 3.67
C SER A 166 41.71 -23.44 3.14
N ALA A 167 42.57 -24.26 2.51
CA ALA A 167 43.82 -23.79 1.92
C ALA A 167 43.59 -22.73 0.84
N GLY A 168 42.44 -22.78 0.16
CA GLY A 168 42.03 -21.82 -0.86
C GLY A 168 41.85 -20.39 -0.35
N VAL A 169 41.70 -20.18 0.97
CA VAL A 169 41.39 -18.86 1.56
C VAL A 169 42.36 -18.39 2.64
N GLN A 170 43.36 -19.19 3.01
CA GLN A 170 44.36 -18.84 4.04
C GLN A 170 45.21 -17.61 3.69
N HIS A 171 45.34 -17.30 2.40
CA HIS A 171 46.11 -16.16 1.91
C HIS A 171 45.37 -14.82 2.03
N LEU A 172 44.07 -14.83 2.36
CA LEU A 172 43.26 -13.62 2.43
C LEU A 172 43.68 -12.73 3.61
N PRO A 173 43.82 -11.41 3.41
CA PRO A 173 44.15 -10.49 4.50
C PRO A 173 43.09 -10.50 5.61
N SER A 174 43.52 -10.51 6.87
CA SER A 174 42.58 -10.49 8.01
C SER A 174 41.70 -9.23 8.07
N SER A 175 42.20 -8.11 7.55
CA SER A 175 41.42 -6.87 7.40
C SER A 175 40.25 -7.04 6.43
N LEU A 176 40.48 -7.68 5.28
CA LEU A 176 39.44 -7.97 4.28
C LEU A 176 38.33 -8.83 4.89
N VAL A 177 38.72 -9.93 5.56
CA VAL A 177 37.78 -10.85 6.22
C VAL A 177 36.96 -10.13 7.30
N THR A 178 37.61 -9.29 8.11
CA THR A 178 36.93 -8.54 9.18
C THR A 178 35.93 -7.53 8.62
N THR A 179 36.31 -6.77 7.59
CA THR A 179 35.42 -5.79 6.96
C THR A 179 34.26 -6.48 6.23
N ALA A 180 34.52 -7.57 5.50
CA ALA A 180 33.48 -8.35 4.84
C ALA A 180 32.45 -8.91 5.85
N ARG A 181 32.92 -9.43 6.99
CA ARG A 181 32.05 -9.88 8.10
C ARG A 181 31.17 -8.76 8.64
N ALA A 182 31.76 -7.60 8.89
CA ALA A 182 31.00 -6.43 9.35
C ALA A 182 29.92 -6.00 8.34
N GLN A 183 30.21 -6.09 7.03
CA GLN A 183 29.22 -5.81 6.00
C GLN A 183 28.09 -6.85 5.96
N ILE A 184 28.41 -8.14 6.05
CA ILE A 184 27.40 -9.21 6.13
C ILE A 184 26.50 -9.03 7.36
N LYS A 185 27.11 -8.75 8.52
CA LYS A 185 26.37 -8.41 9.76
C LYS A 185 25.42 -7.24 9.52
N LYS A 186 25.90 -6.14 8.97
CA LYS A 186 25.09 -4.94 8.68
C LYS A 186 23.93 -5.22 7.72
N ILE A 187 24.15 -6.01 6.67
CA ILE A 187 23.11 -6.41 5.71
C ILE A 187 22.00 -7.20 6.41
N LEU A 188 22.36 -8.18 7.26
CA LEU A 188 21.40 -8.99 8.01
C LEU A 188 20.65 -8.16 9.06
N GLU A 189 21.33 -7.31 9.84
CA GLU A 189 20.70 -6.44 10.84
C GLU A 189 19.66 -5.52 10.21
N ARG A 190 19.98 -4.95 9.05
CA ARG A 190 19.05 -4.11 8.30
C ARG A 190 17.84 -4.90 7.83
N ALA A 191 18.05 -6.08 7.25
CA ALA A 191 16.94 -6.91 6.77
C ALA A 191 16.01 -7.37 7.91
N VAL A 192 16.59 -7.72 9.06
CA VAL A 192 15.84 -8.01 10.29
C VAL A 192 15.03 -6.79 10.72
N ASP A 193 15.66 -5.61 10.77
CA ASP A 193 15.02 -4.40 11.26
C ASP A 193 13.91 -3.87 10.34
N ASP A 194 14.06 -4.04 9.03
CA ASP A 194 13.05 -3.70 8.02
C ASP A 194 11.82 -4.63 8.11
N MET A 195 11.99 -5.86 8.61
CA MET A 195 10.92 -6.86 8.75
C MET A 195 10.30 -6.97 10.15
N LYS A 196 10.77 -6.19 11.13
CA LYS A 196 10.16 -6.16 12.46
C LYS A 196 8.72 -5.69 12.40
N VAL A 197 7.88 -6.28 13.25
CA VAL A 197 6.46 -5.94 13.40
C VAL A 197 6.16 -5.12 14.66
N SER A 198 7.11 -5.07 15.59
CA SER A 198 7.04 -4.32 16.84
C SER A 198 8.44 -4.03 17.40
N GLU A 199 8.50 -3.31 18.52
CA GLU A 199 9.76 -3.04 19.26
C GLU A 199 10.25 -4.24 20.09
N LEU A 200 9.50 -5.35 20.12
CA LEU A 200 9.90 -6.53 20.89
C LEU A 200 11.23 -7.08 20.37
N PRO A 201 12.05 -7.70 21.24
CA PRO A 201 13.27 -8.37 20.79
C PRO A 201 12.96 -9.48 19.76
N VAL A 202 13.89 -9.72 18.84
CA VAL A 202 13.72 -10.71 17.76
C VAL A 202 14.38 -12.03 18.13
N THR A 203 13.67 -13.14 17.94
CA THR A 203 14.29 -14.46 17.76
C THR A 203 14.37 -14.77 16.27
N LEU A 204 15.58 -15.02 15.78
CA LEU A 204 15.85 -15.24 14.36
C LEU A 204 16.04 -16.72 14.07
N LEU A 205 15.17 -17.31 13.25
CA LEU A 205 15.35 -18.66 12.72
C LEU A 205 16.15 -18.59 11.41
N LEU A 206 17.29 -19.28 11.36
CA LEU A 206 18.15 -19.33 10.19
C LEU A 206 17.97 -20.67 9.47
N VAL A 207 17.49 -20.62 8.23
CA VAL A 207 17.29 -21.80 7.38
C VAL A 207 17.95 -21.63 6.01
N GLY A 208 17.95 -22.70 5.22
CA GLY A 208 18.63 -22.75 3.93
C GLY A 208 20.12 -23.09 4.05
N GLY A 209 20.67 -23.69 3.00
CA GLY A 209 22.07 -24.16 2.99
C GLY A 209 23.11 -23.04 3.09
N GLY A 210 22.72 -21.79 2.83
CA GLY A 210 23.58 -20.62 2.99
C GLY A 210 23.55 -20.00 4.39
N SER A 211 22.78 -20.54 5.35
CA SER A 211 22.59 -19.99 6.70
C SER A 211 23.90 -19.67 7.44
N VAL A 212 24.97 -20.37 7.09
CA VAL A 212 26.35 -20.21 7.58
C VAL A 212 26.94 -18.80 7.40
N VAL A 213 26.35 -17.96 6.54
CA VAL A 213 26.77 -16.56 6.38
C VAL A 213 26.50 -15.70 7.62
N GLN A 214 25.58 -16.10 8.50
CA GLN A 214 25.40 -15.44 9.79
C GLN A 214 26.54 -15.88 10.74
N MET A 215 27.53 -15.01 10.92
CA MET A 215 28.76 -15.33 11.67
C MET A 215 28.83 -14.70 13.05
N ASP A 216 28.14 -13.57 13.24
CA ASP A 216 28.32 -12.66 14.37
C ASP A 216 26.96 -12.29 15.00
N PRO A 217 26.89 -12.02 16.31
CA PRO A 217 25.66 -11.57 16.97
C PRO A 217 25.11 -10.31 16.30
N LEU A 218 23.80 -10.29 16.07
CA LEU A 218 23.08 -9.21 15.39
C LEU A 218 22.40 -8.31 16.42
N ASP A 219 22.52 -7.00 16.25
CA ASP A 219 21.92 -6.00 17.13
C ASP A 219 20.39 -6.01 16.95
N GLY A 220 19.65 -6.00 18.07
CA GLY A 220 18.19 -6.13 18.06
C GLY A 220 17.66 -7.55 17.86
N VAL A 221 18.55 -8.55 17.80
CA VAL A 221 18.22 -9.98 17.83
C VAL A 221 18.66 -10.56 19.18
N SER A 222 17.71 -11.11 19.93
CA SER A 222 17.98 -11.78 21.22
C SER A 222 18.70 -13.10 21.04
N GLU A 223 18.29 -13.88 20.03
CA GLU A 223 18.82 -15.21 19.79
C GLU A 223 18.71 -15.56 18.30
N CYS A 224 19.75 -16.22 17.77
CA CYS A 224 19.74 -16.83 16.44
C CYS A 224 19.69 -18.35 16.61
N ILE A 225 18.70 -19.00 15.99
CA ILE A 225 18.47 -20.44 16.09
C ILE A 225 18.58 -21.04 14.69
N THR A 226 19.52 -21.96 14.51
CA THR A 226 19.62 -22.79 13.31
C THR A 226 19.06 -24.19 13.65
N PRO A 227 17.83 -24.52 13.25
CA PRO A 227 17.23 -25.79 13.64
C PRO A 227 17.90 -27.00 12.96
N PRO A 228 17.71 -28.22 13.46
CA PRO A 228 18.15 -29.42 12.76
C PRO A 228 17.53 -29.49 11.35
N HIS A 229 18.29 -29.97 10.35
CA HIS A 229 17.83 -30.07 8.95
C HIS A 229 17.36 -28.74 8.34
N HIS A 230 17.88 -27.61 8.82
CA HIS A 230 17.57 -26.27 8.34
C HIS A 230 17.77 -26.08 6.82
N ASP A 231 18.70 -26.82 6.22
CA ASP A 231 18.98 -26.85 4.78
C ASP A 231 17.82 -27.43 3.94
N SER A 232 16.93 -28.18 4.58
CA SER A 232 15.75 -28.80 3.96
C SER A 232 14.42 -28.16 4.37
N ALA A 233 14.45 -26.97 5.01
CA ALA A 233 13.26 -26.32 5.56
C ALA A 233 12.13 -26.14 4.53
N ASN A 234 12.47 -25.77 3.29
CA ASN A 234 11.49 -25.64 2.20
C ASN A 234 10.72 -26.94 1.94
N ALA A 235 11.44 -28.05 1.75
CA ALA A 235 10.83 -29.35 1.48
C ALA A 235 10.02 -29.86 2.68
N VAL A 236 10.51 -29.61 3.90
CA VAL A 236 9.79 -29.94 5.14
C VAL A 236 8.49 -29.14 5.21
N GLY A 237 8.53 -27.83 4.96
CA GLY A 237 7.35 -26.96 4.93
C GLY A 237 6.30 -27.43 3.94
N ALA A 238 6.73 -27.82 2.73
CA ALA A 238 5.83 -28.39 1.73
C ALA A 238 5.19 -29.72 2.19
N ALA A 239 5.96 -30.58 2.86
CA ALA A 239 5.48 -31.87 3.35
C ALA A 239 4.50 -31.77 4.52
N ILE A 240 4.61 -30.71 5.34
CA ILE A 240 3.72 -30.48 6.50
C ILE A 240 2.58 -29.49 6.21
N ALA A 241 2.49 -29.00 4.96
CA ALA A 241 1.50 -28.01 4.58
C ALA A 241 0.08 -28.50 4.88
N LYS A 242 -0.75 -27.58 5.34
CA LYS A 242 -2.09 -27.88 5.87
C LYS A 242 -3.16 -27.56 4.85
N VAL A 243 -4.29 -28.26 4.94
CA VAL A 243 -5.49 -27.91 4.19
C VAL A 243 -6.20 -26.78 4.93
N ALA A 244 -6.59 -25.73 4.20
CA ALA A 244 -7.27 -24.56 4.77
C ALA A 244 -8.70 -24.40 4.27
N GLY A 245 -9.56 -24.01 5.21
CA GLY A 245 -10.89 -23.48 4.97
C GLY A 245 -10.94 -22.04 5.41
N GLU A 246 -11.32 -21.16 4.50
CA GLU A 246 -11.42 -19.73 4.76
C GLU A 246 -12.83 -19.27 4.47
N ILE A 247 -13.34 -18.41 5.35
CA ILE A 247 -14.53 -17.62 5.08
C ILE A 247 -14.14 -16.15 5.15
N ASP A 248 -14.73 -15.38 4.24
CA ASP A 248 -14.68 -13.93 4.23
C ASP A 248 -16.12 -13.45 4.01
N ILE A 249 -16.75 -12.99 5.08
CA ILE A 249 -18.17 -12.65 5.09
C ILE A 249 -18.41 -11.35 5.85
N ILE A 250 -19.46 -10.61 5.46
CA ILE A 250 -19.93 -9.44 6.21
C ILE A 250 -21.14 -9.86 7.03
N GLU A 251 -21.07 -9.66 8.34
CA GLU A 251 -22.16 -9.93 9.28
C GLU A 251 -22.67 -8.63 9.88
N ILE A 252 -23.99 -8.43 9.82
CA ILE A 252 -24.66 -7.33 10.52
C ILE A 252 -24.94 -7.80 11.94
N LEU A 253 -24.18 -7.26 12.90
CA LEU A 253 -24.30 -7.65 14.29
C LEU A 253 -25.55 -7.06 14.94
N ALA A 254 -25.87 -5.77 14.73
CA ALA A 254 -27.02 -5.09 15.34
C ALA A 254 -27.23 -5.49 16.82
N ASP A 255 -28.34 -6.16 17.14
CA ASP A 255 -28.70 -6.66 18.47
C ASP A 255 -28.37 -8.17 18.69
N ARG A 256 -27.74 -8.83 17.71
CA ARG A 256 -27.34 -10.24 17.81
C ARG A 256 -26.16 -10.39 18.77
N ASP A 257 -26.08 -11.56 19.43
CA ASP A 257 -24.91 -11.91 20.22
C ASP A 257 -23.69 -12.09 19.32
N GLN A 258 -22.75 -11.13 19.38
CA GLN A 258 -21.52 -11.13 18.62
C GLN A 258 -20.71 -12.42 18.82
N LYS A 259 -20.73 -13.01 20.02
CA LYS A 259 -20.02 -14.27 20.28
C LYS A 259 -20.63 -15.41 19.48
N ALA A 260 -21.96 -15.52 19.46
CA ALA A 260 -22.66 -16.56 18.72
C ALA A 260 -22.41 -16.47 17.20
N VAL A 261 -22.45 -15.25 16.64
CA VAL A 261 -22.15 -15.01 15.22
C VAL A 261 -20.72 -15.44 14.88
N LEU A 262 -19.76 -15.05 15.73
CA LEU A 262 -18.37 -15.41 15.53
C LEU A 262 -18.14 -16.93 15.60
N GLU A 263 -18.75 -17.63 16.55
CA GLU A 263 -18.64 -19.09 16.65
C GLU A 263 -19.28 -19.81 15.45
N GLN A 264 -20.41 -19.33 14.94
CA GLN A 264 -21.01 -19.86 13.73
C GLN A 264 -20.08 -19.70 12.51
N ALA A 265 -19.46 -18.53 12.38
CA ALA A 265 -18.50 -18.24 11.32
C ALA A 265 -17.27 -19.15 11.44
N LYS A 266 -16.70 -19.33 12.64
CA LYS A 266 -15.60 -20.28 12.88
C LYS A 266 -15.94 -21.70 12.45
N ASN A 267 -17.11 -22.21 12.86
CA ASN A 267 -17.54 -23.56 12.47
C ASN A 267 -17.65 -23.71 10.95
N LYS A 268 -18.12 -22.68 10.26
CA LYS A 268 -18.20 -22.69 8.79
C LYS A 268 -16.82 -22.76 8.14
N ALA A 269 -15.82 -22.01 8.63
CA ALA A 269 -14.44 -22.14 8.17
C ALA A 269 -13.89 -23.57 8.38
N MET A 270 -14.17 -24.17 9.54
CA MET A 270 -13.73 -25.54 9.82
C MET A 270 -14.36 -26.55 8.86
N GLU A 271 -15.66 -26.46 8.59
CA GLU A 271 -16.34 -27.34 7.63
C GLU A 271 -15.81 -27.16 6.20
N VAL A 272 -15.47 -25.94 5.78
CA VAL A 272 -14.81 -25.71 4.48
C VAL A 272 -13.45 -26.39 4.42
N ALA A 273 -12.68 -26.37 5.51
CA ALA A 273 -11.38 -27.05 5.57
C ALA A 273 -11.56 -28.57 5.43
N VAL A 274 -12.52 -29.15 6.17
CA VAL A 274 -12.84 -30.59 6.10
C VAL A 274 -13.31 -30.98 4.70
N ALA A 275 -14.18 -30.18 4.08
CA ALA A 275 -14.66 -30.43 2.72
C ALA A 275 -13.54 -30.43 1.67
N ARG A 276 -12.44 -29.72 1.93
CA ARG A 276 -11.23 -29.69 1.09
C ARG A 276 -10.23 -30.81 1.42
N GLY A 277 -10.58 -31.71 2.35
CA GLY A 277 -9.75 -32.86 2.72
C GLY A 277 -8.95 -32.70 4.01
N ALA A 278 -9.23 -31.69 4.84
CA ALA A 278 -8.63 -31.61 6.17
C ALA A 278 -9.19 -32.70 7.11
N ASP A 279 -8.33 -33.25 7.97
CA ASP A 279 -8.72 -34.16 9.05
C ASP A 279 -9.55 -33.40 10.09
N ARG A 280 -10.83 -33.79 10.23
CA ARG A 280 -11.80 -33.14 11.12
C ARG A 280 -11.33 -33.07 12.57
N GLU A 281 -10.57 -34.06 13.05
CA GLU A 281 -10.08 -34.08 14.43
C GLU A 281 -8.87 -33.16 14.66
N ASP A 282 -8.19 -32.71 13.58
CA ASP A 282 -7.03 -31.80 13.64
C ASP A 282 -7.36 -30.36 13.23
N VAL A 283 -8.55 -30.11 12.63
CA VAL A 283 -8.93 -28.77 12.20
C VAL A 283 -9.04 -27.81 13.39
N LYS A 284 -8.37 -26.66 13.28
CA LYS A 284 -8.42 -25.57 14.26
C LYS A 284 -8.43 -24.21 13.58
N ILE A 285 -8.99 -23.23 14.28
CA ILE A 285 -8.96 -21.84 13.86
C ILE A 285 -7.57 -21.27 14.14
N VAL A 286 -6.96 -20.66 13.13
CA VAL A 286 -5.62 -20.06 13.21
C VAL A 286 -5.61 -18.56 12.99
N GLU A 287 -6.69 -18.02 12.44
CA GLU A 287 -6.84 -16.60 12.16
C GLU A 287 -8.30 -16.20 12.31
N VAL A 288 -8.52 -15.05 12.95
CA VAL A 288 -9.82 -14.43 13.14
C VAL A 288 -9.63 -12.93 13.07
N ASP A 289 -9.95 -12.35 11.93
CA ASP A 289 -10.02 -10.91 11.78
C ASP A 289 -11.46 -10.44 11.86
N GLN A 290 -11.70 -9.52 12.78
CA GLN A 290 -12.96 -8.80 12.92
C GLN A 290 -12.70 -7.36 12.50
N ILE A 291 -13.08 -7.03 11.28
CA ILE A 291 -12.86 -5.72 10.69
C ILE A 291 -14.22 -5.03 10.64
N PRO A 292 -14.53 -4.13 11.60
CA PRO A 292 -15.80 -3.44 11.55
C PRO A 292 -15.79 -2.50 10.32
N LEU A 293 -16.93 -2.36 9.64
CA LEU A 293 -17.04 -1.56 8.43
C LEU A 293 -17.25 -0.08 8.76
N GLN A 294 -16.49 0.79 8.10
CA GLN A 294 -16.65 2.25 8.20
C GLN A 294 -18.03 2.66 7.68
N TYR A 295 -18.50 3.85 8.07
CA TYR A 295 -19.81 4.41 7.69
C TYR A 295 -21.06 3.69 8.24
N VAL A 296 -20.96 2.46 8.76
CA VAL A 296 -22.12 1.67 9.17
C VAL A 296 -22.48 1.83 10.67
N THR A 297 -23.75 2.11 10.97
CA THR A 297 -24.25 2.26 12.35
C THR A 297 -24.76 0.97 12.99
N ASN A 298 -25.07 -0.05 12.18
CA ASN A 298 -25.59 -1.35 12.64
C ASN A 298 -24.49 -2.35 13.10
N LYS A 299 -23.26 -1.86 13.31
CA LYS A 299 -22.09 -2.67 13.69
C LYS A 299 -21.77 -3.79 12.68
N ALA A 300 -21.99 -3.56 11.38
CA ALA A 300 -21.57 -4.49 10.35
C ALA A 300 -20.06 -4.76 10.47
N THR A 301 -19.70 -6.03 10.52
CA THR A 301 -18.33 -6.49 10.71
C THR A 301 -17.98 -7.49 9.63
N ARG A 302 -16.91 -7.24 8.89
CA ARG A 302 -16.29 -8.24 8.02
C ARG A 302 -15.52 -9.22 8.91
N LEU A 303 -15.86 -10.49 8.79
CA LEU A 303 -15.22 -11.60 9.47
C LEU A 303 -14.38 -12.36 8.44
N VAL A 304 -13.06 -12.32 8.59
CA VAL A 304 -12.14 -13.18 7.85
C VAL A 304 -11.64 -14.23 8.82
N ILE A 305 -11.99 -15.48 8.58
CA ILE A 305 -11.67 -16.58 9.49
C ILE A 305 -11.03 -17.72 8.72
N LYS A 306 -9.86 -18.14 9.19
CA LYS A 306 -9.12 -19.25 8.62
C LYS A 306 -9.05 -20.42 9.59
N ALA A 307 -9.50 -21.57 9.13
CA ALA A 307 -9.30 -22.86 9.77
C ALA A 307 -8.28 -23.68 8.98
N VAL A 308 -7.42 -24.42 9.67
CA VAL A 308 -6.46 -25.32 9.05
C VAL A 308 -6.43 -26.66 9.77
N GLY A 309 -6.19 -27.74 9.03
CA GLY A 309 -5.94 -29.07 9.56
C GLY A 309 -4.98 -29.84 8.66
N LYS A 310 -4.37 -30.90 9.20
CA LYS A 310 -3.59 -31.86 8.39
C LYS A 310 -4.45 -32.45 7.28
N LEU A 311 -3.82 -32.82 6.18
CA LEU A 311 -4.48 -33.60 5.14
C LEU A 311 -4.95 -34.94 5.73
N ALA A 312 -6.23 -35.26 5.55
CA ALA A 312 -6.81 -36.50 6.03
C ALA A 312 -6.11 -37.71 5.36
N PRO A 313 -5.94 -38.84 6.06
CA PRO A 313 -5.44 -40.05 5.45
C PRO A 313 -6.31 -40.45 4.25
N PRO A 314 -5.72 -40.96 3.15
CA PRO A 314 -6.50 -41.40 2.00
C PRO A 314 -7.51 -42.47 2.44
N ASN A 315 -8.80 -42.22 2.17
CA ASN A 315 -9.86 -43.15 2.50
C ASN A 315 -9.85 -44.31 1.46
N PRO A 316 -9.60 -45.57 1.86
CA PRO A 316 -9.50 -46.69 0.93
C PRO A 316 -10.78 -46.94 0.11
N ASP A 317 -11.94 -46.47 0.58
CA ASP A 317 -13.23 -46.60 -0.11
C ASP A 317 -13.59 -45.41 -1.02
N SER A 318 -12.80 -44.31 -0.97
CA SER A 318 -12.97 -43.17 -1.86
C SER A 318 -12.21 -43.45 -3.16
N ALA A 319 -12.87 -44.06 -4.14
CA ALA A 319 -12.36 -44.08 -5.51
C ALA A 319 -11.95 -42.66 -5.92
N VAL A 320 -10.67 -42.44 -6.16
CA VAL A 320 -10.16 -41.18 -6.72
C VAL A 320 -10.79 -41.05 -8.10
N THR A 321 -11.86 -40.28 -8.20
CA THR A 321 -12.37 -39.83 -9.49
C THR A 321 -11.37 -38.80 -9.98
N ALA A 322 -10.37 -39.26 -10.74
CA ALA A 322 -9.65 -38.38 -11.62
C ALA A 322 -10.73 -37.68 -12.48
N GLY A 323 -10.90 -36.37 -12.28
CA GLY A 323 -11.60 -35.54 -13.25
C GLY A 323 -11.03 -35.83 -14.65
N PRO A 324 -11.82 -35.67 -15.71
CA PRO A 324 -11.45 -36.14 -17.04
C PRO A 324 -10.05 -35.63 -17.38
N VAL A 325 -9.10 -36.57 -17.47
CA VAL A 325 -7.81 -36.29 -18.08
C VAL A 325 -8.14 -35.98 -19.52
N VAL A 326 -8.02 -34.71 -19.92
CA VAL A 326 -8.02 -34.34 -21.33
C VAL A 326 -6.77 -34.98 -21.92
N ASN A 327 -6.90 -36.23 -22.36
CA ASN A 327 -5.96 -36.88 -23.26
C ASN A 327 -6.13 -36.21 -24.61
N GLY A 328 -5.43 -35.10 -24.78
CA GLY A 328 -5.36 -34.32 -26.02
C GLY A 328 -4.00 -33.64 -26.10
N PHE A 329 -2.94 -34.38 -25.85
CA PHE A 329 -1.60 -34.04 -26.34
C PHE A 329 -1.28 -35.08 -27.40
N ASP A 330 -1.77 -34.85 -28.62
CA ASP A 330 -1.10 -35.40 -29.79
C ASP A 330 0.31 -34.79 -29.83
N ASP A 331 1.30 -35.61 -30.19
CA ASP A 331 2.71 -35.28 -30.41
C ASP A 331 2.90 -34.36 -31.63
N GLU A 332 2.23 -33.21 -31.63
CA GLU A 332 2.62 -32.05 -32.44
C GLU A 332 2.96 -30.94 -31.46
N LEU A 333 4.25 -30.84 -31.13
CA LEU A 333 4.83 -29.57 -30.74
C LEU A 333 4.58 -28.61 -31.91
N GLU A 334 3.43 -27.92 -31.90
CA GLU A 334 3.27 -26.71 -32.69
C GLU A 334 4.44 -25.82 -32.29
N GLU A 335 5.35 -25.59 -33.25
CA GLU A 335 6.30 -24.50 -33.16
C GLU A 335 5.51 -23.27 -32.75
N VAL A 336 5.75 -22.79 -31.53
CA VAL A 336 5.17 -21.55 -31.04
C VAL A 336 5.59 -20.50 -32.04
N ASP A 337 4.65 -20.05 -32.86
CA ASP A 337 4.88 -19.07 -33.91
C ASP A 337 5.62 -17.87 -33.30
N GLU A 338 6.90 -17.73 -33.65
CA GLU A 338 7.77 -16.61 -33.23
C GLU A 338 7.25 -15.27 -33.78
N HIS A 339 6.14 -15.27 -34.51
CA HIS A 339 5.43 -14.10 -35.01
C HIS A 339 4.10 -13.78 -34.32
N ARG A 340 3.90 -14.18 -33.06
CA ARG A 340 3.03 -13.36 -32.19
C ARG A 340 3.70 -12.01 -32.02
N GLU A 341 3.17 -10.98 -32.68
CA GLU A 341 3.49 -9.58 -32.38
C GLU A 341 3.57 -9.46 -30.85
N LYS A 342 4.75 -9.12 -30.35
CA LYS A 342 4.94 -8.88 -28.93
C LYS A 342 3.82 -7.91 -28.53
N PRO A 343 2.92 -8.27 -27.58
CA PRO A 343 2.00 -7.29 -27.06
C PRO A 343 2.87 -6.12 -26.61
N ASP A 344 2.60 -4.92 -27.15
CA ASP A 344 3.41 -3.73 -26.94
C ASP A 344 3.91 -3.72 -25.49
N THR A 345 5.22 -3.91 -25.30
CA THR A 345 5.85 -4.14 -24.00
C THR A 345 5.86 -2.89 -23.12
N VAL A 346 5.03 -1.91 -23.45
CA VAL A 346 4.74 -0.77 -22.59
C VAL A 346 3.83 -1.30 -21.48
N SER A 347 4.41 -1.58 -20.32
CA SER A 347 3.63 -1.82 -19.09
C SER A 347 2.48 -0.83 -19.04
N THR A 348 1.25 -1.33 -19.09
CA THR A 348 0.00 -0.57 -19.25
C THR A 348 -0.36 0.29 -18.03
N VAL A 349 0.61 0.60 -17.17
CA VAL A 349 0.39 1.24 -15.88
C VAL A 349 1.42 2.33 -15.55
N LYS A 350 2.68 2.18 -15.97
CA LYS A 350 3.78 3.08 -15.58
C LYS A 350 4.30 3.89 -16.78
N HIS A 351 3.46 4.74 -17.37
CA HIS A 351 3.78 5.49 -18.60
C HIS A 351 5.00 6.41 -18.40
N ALA A 352 5.12 7.04 -17.24
CA ALA A 352 6.23 7.93 -16.90
C ALA A 352 7.60 7.22 -16.87
N ALA A 353 7.63 5.92 -16.53
CA ALA A 353 8.88 5.16 -16.41
C ALA A 353 9.66 5.12 -17.74
N TYR A 354 8.93 4.99 -18.86
CA TYR A 354 9.50 4.84 -20.20
C TYR A 354 9.78 6.16 -20.93
N MET A 355 9.50 7.31 -20.31
CA MET A 355 9.65 8.62 -20.96
C MET A 355 10.79 9.46 -20.41
N ASN A 356 11.23 10.45 -21.19
CA ASN A 356 12.07 11.54 -20.71
C ASN A 356 11.20 12.63 -20.06
N ILE A 357 11.03 12.54 -18.73
CA ILE A 357 10.18 13.44 -17.93
C ILE A 357 10.63 14.91 -18.02
N GLN A 358 11.93 15.18 -18.19
CA GLN A 358 12.45 16.55 -18.32
C GLN A 358 12.05 17.19 -19.65
N ALA A 359 12.09 16.41 -20.73
CA ALA A 359 11.69 16.86 -22.06
C ALA A 359 10.16 16.90 -22.25
N TYR A 360 9.40 16.18 -21.43
CA TYR A 360 7.95 16.13 -21.52
C TYR A 360 7.31 17.53 -21.40
N ARG A 361 6.31 17.77 -22.24
CA ARG A 361 5.50 19.00 -22.27
C ARG A 361 4.03 18.59 -22.42
N PRO A 362 3.12 19.07 -21.54
CA PRO A 362 1.69 18.79 -21.67
C PRO A 362 1.14 19.45 -22.95
N ASP A 363 0.07 18.89 -23.50
CA ASP A 363 -0.62 19.48 -24.66
C ASP A 363 -1.59 20.58 -24.21
N VAL A 364 -1.11 21.83 -24.24
CA VAL A 364 -1.94 23.00 -23.92
C VAL A 364 -2.03 23.88 -25.15
N ARG A 365 -3.26 24.12 -25.61
CA ARG A 365 -3.59 24.92 -26.79
C ARG A 365 -4.87 25.70 -26.55
N ASN A 366 -4.89 26.97 -26.98
CA ASN A 366 -6.05 27.85 -26.79
C ASN A 366 -6.54 27.93 -25.34
N LYS A 367 -5.62 27.93 -24.37
CA LYS A 367 -5.89 27.91 -22.91
C LYS A 367 -6.66 26.68 -22.42
N VAL A 368 -6.62 25.59 -23.17
CA VAL A 368 -7.18 24.30 -22.80
C VAL A 368 -6.04 23.29 -22.73
N TRP A 369 -5.90 22.65 -21.58
CA TRP A 369 -4.96 21.55 -21.38
C TRP A 369 -5.67 20.23 -21.68
N TYR A 370 -5.20 19.52 -22.71
CA TYR A 370 -5.67 18.19 -23.09
C TYR A 370 -4.82 17.15 -22.36
N LEU A 371 -5.46 16.36 -21.49
CA LEU A 371 -4.73 15.41 -20.65
C LEU A 371 -4.30 14.19 -21.45
N SER A 372 -3.07 13.74 -21.18
CA SER A 372 -2.55 12.45 -21.61
C SER A 372 -2.55 11.42 -20.47
N PRO A 373 -2.35 10.12 -20.76
CA PRO A 373 -2.13 9.10 -19.73
C PRO A 373 -0.99 9.42 -18.74
N VAL A 374 0.01 10.19 -19.19
CA VAL A 374 1.16 10.61 -18.37
C VAL A 374 0.77 11.74 -17.44
N ASP A 375 -0.01 12.71 -17.94
CA ASP A 375 -0.53 13.79 -17.11
C ASP A 375 -1.37 13.23 -15.97
N LEU A 376 -2.23 12.25 -16.27
CA LEU A 376 -3.02 11.55 -15.26
C LEU A 376 -2.15 10.78 -14.25
N GLU A 377 -1.03 10.19 -14.69
CA GLU A 377 -0.12 9.50 -13.77
C GLU A 377 0.56 10.48 -12.80
N PHE A 378 0.96 11.66 -13.28
CA PHE A 378 1.49 12.72 -12.43
C PHE A 378 0.42 13.26 -11.49
N ILE A 379 -0.78 13.56 -12.00
CA ILE A 379 -1.90 14.01 -11.16
C ILE A 379 -2.19 12.96 -10.08
N ALA A 380 -2.25 11.66 -10.41
CA ALA A 380 -2.54 10.60 -9.44
C ALA A 380 -1.53 10.52 -8.29
N THR A 381 -0.24 10.67 -8.58
CA THR A 381 0.78 10.74 -7.52
C THR A 381 0.62 12.01 -6.68
N GLY A 382 0.37 13.17 -7.31
CA GLY A 382 0.22 14.44 -6.62
C GLY A 382 -1.03 14.54 -5.75
N THR A 383 -2.18 14.05 -6.21
CA THR A 383 -3.42 14.02 -5.41
C THR A 383 -3.25 13.12 -4.18
N GLY A 384 -2.45 12.05 -4.27
CA GLY A 384 -2.07 11.25 -3.11
C GLY A 384 -1.36 12.08 -2.04
N VAL A 385 -0.38 12.91 -2.45
CA VAL A 385 0.33 13.82 -1.54
C VAL A 385 -0.60 14.87 -0.96
N LEU A 386 -1.50 15.45 -1.75
CA LEU A 386 -2.47 16.47 -1.30
C LEU A 386 -3.65 15.89 -0.51
N GLY A 387 -3.79 14.56 -0.49
CA GLY A 387 -4.87 13.84 0.20
C GLY A 387 -4.74 13.84 1.72
N THR A 388 -3.60 14.23 2.29
CA THR A 388 -3.42 14.34 3.75
C THR A 388 -3.82 13.07 4.51
N GLY A 389 -3.62 11.89 3.93
CA GLY A 389 -4.02 10.60 4.52
C GLY A 389 -5.37 10.05 4.07
N GLY A 390 -6.21 10.86 3.39
CA GLY A 390 -7.55 10.52 2.91
C GLY A 390 -7.79 10.75 1.41
N GLY A 391 -9.04 11.01 1.02
CA GLY A 391 -9.48 11.21 -0.38
C GLY A 391 -9.58 9.94 -1.25
N GLY A 392 -9.34 8.77 -0.65
CA GLY A 392 -9.43 7.47 -1.31
C GLY A 392 -8.25 7.11 -2.23
N PRO A 393 -8.19 5.88 -2.77
CA PRO A 393 -7.01 5.39 -3.50
C PRO A 393 -6.84 6.03 -4.89
N SER A 394 -5.87 6.93 -5.06
CA SER A 394 -5.58 7.59 -6.36
C SER A 394 -5.32 6.60 -7.49
N ARG A 395 -4.63 5.49 -7.19
CA ARG A 395 -4.23 4.47 -8.17
C ARG A 395 -5.42 3.80 -8.87
N LEU A 396 -6.53 3.56 -8.14
CA LEU A 396 -7.72 2.93 -8.69
C LEU A 396 -8.45 3.91 -9.61
N GLN A 397 -8.61 5.16 -9.18
CA GLN A 397 -9.25 6.17 -10.01
C GLN A 397 -8.41 6.53 -11.26
N TYR A 398 -7.08 6.44 -11.16
CA TYR A 398 -6.19 6.51 -12.32
C TYR A 398 -6.49 5.42 -13.34
N LEU A 399 -6.64 4.15 -12.92
CA LEU A 399 -7.03 3.06 -13.85
C LEU A 399 -8.36 3.32 -14.51
N HIS A 400 -9.34 3.77 -13.73
CA HIS A 400 -10.65 4.11 -14.24
C HIS A 400 -10.55 5.22 -15.31
N SER A 401 -9.73 6.24 -15.07
CA SER A 401 -9.49 7.32 -16.04
C SER A 401 -8.77 6.82 -17.31
N LEU A 402 -7.82 5.87 -17.18
CA LEU A 402 -7.16 5.26 -18.34
C LEU A 402 -8.12 4.44 -19.22
N GLU A 403 -9.15 3.82 -18.64
CA GLU A 403 -10.13 3.06 -19.41
C GLU A 403 -10.86 3.95 -20.42
N TYR A 404 -11.09 5.23 -20.08
CA TYR A 404 -11.69 6.21 -21.00
C TYR A 404 -10.79 6.55 -22.20
N PHE A 405 -9.47 6.39 -22.09
CA PHE A 405 -8.57 6.52 -23.24
C PHE A 405 -8.51 5.26 -24.10
N ARG A 406 -8.73 4.09 -23.50
CA ARG A 406 -8.55 2.78 -24.16
C ARG A 406 -9.80 2.30 -24.85
N ASN A 407 -10.96 2.57 -24.27
CA ASN A 407 -12.21 2.05 -24.76
C ASN A 407 -12.76 2.98 -25.87
N PRO A 408 -12.83 2.51 -27.12
CA PRO A 408 -13.24 3.32 -28.27
C PRO A 408 -14.71 3.77 -28.22
N GLN A 409 -15.50 3.26 -27.28
CA GLN A 409 -16.87 3.73 -27.06
C GLN A 409 -16.91 5.15 -26.47
N TYR A 410 -15.88 5.56 -25.73
CA TYR A 410 -15.77 6.92 -25.21
C TYR A 410 -15.15 7.83 -26.26
N LYS A 411 -15.88 8.89 -26.64
CA LYS A 411 -15.47 9.83 -27.70
C LYS A 411 -15.02 11.19 -27.20
N GLY A 412 -15.40 11.56 -25.98
CA GLY A 412 -15.03 12.85 -25.42
C GLY A 412 -13.61 12.87 -24.89
N THR A 413 -13.16 14.06 -24.52
CA THR A 413 -11.76 14.30 -24.17
C THR A 413 -11.62 14.91 -22.78
N MET A 414 -10.68 14.38 -22.01
CA MET A 414 -10.33 14.93 -20.70
C MET A 414 -9.55 16.23 -20.89
N ARG A 415 -10.14 17.34 -20.43
CA ARG A 415 -9.59 18.69 -20.62
C ARG A 415 -9.62 19.46 -19.31
N VAL A 416 -8.67 20.38 -19.15
CA VAL A 416 -8.58 21.29 -18.00
C VAL A 416 -8.53 22.74 -18.49
N ILE A 417 -9.27 23.63 -17.83
CA ILE A 417 -9.27 25.08 -18.08
C ILE A 417 -9.01 25.86 -16.79
N ALA A 418 -8.43 27.05 -16.89
CA ALA A 418 -8.31 27.95 -15.75
C ALA A 418 -9.71 28.46 -15.31
N PRO A 419 -9.97 28.67 -14.01
CA PRO A 419 -11.24 29.22 -13.52
C PRO A 419 -11.67 30.53 -14.21
N GLU A 420 -10.70 31.37 -14.60
CA GLU A 420 -10.91 32.64 -15.29
C GLU A 420 -11.46 32.49 -16.71
N SER A 421 -11.48 31.27 -17.26
CA SER A 421 -12.08 30.97 -18.56
C SER A 421 -13.61 30.80 -18.50
N LEU A 422 -14.18 30.69 -17.30
CA LEU A 422 -15.62 30.59 -17.08
C LEU A 422 -16.29 31.97 -17.17
N ALA A 423 -17.43 32.04 -17.85
CA ALA A 423 -18.36 33.15 -17.69
C ALA A 423 -18.99 33.08 -16.29
N ASP A 424 -19.38 34.24 -15.74
CA ASP A 424 -19.99 34.31 -14.39
C ASP A 424 -21.25 33.44 -14.29
N SER A 425 -22.00 33.32 -15.38
CA SER A 425 -23.25 32.54 -15.46
C SER A 425 -23.07 31.06 -15.78
N ASP A 426 -21.85 30.61 -16.10
CA ASP A 426 -21.60 29.21 -16.45
C ASP A 426 -21.95 28.31 -15.27
N VAL A 427 -22.57 27.17 -15.54
CA VAL A 427 -22.99 26.20 -14.53
C VAL A 427 -21.91 25.14 -14.41
N CYS A 428 -21.38 25.01 -13.20
CA CYS A 428 -20.35 24.06 -12.83
C CYS A 428 -20.94 22.97 -11.93
N VAL A 429 -20.59 21.72 -12.21
CA VAL A 429 -21.02 20.55 -11.44
C VAL A 429 -19.81 19.85 -10.84
N PHE A 430 -20.03 18.93 -9.90
CA PHE A 430 -19.00 17.97 -9.50
C PHE A 430 -19.60 16.59 -9.33
N GLY A 431 -18.75 15.57 -9.44
CA GLY A 431 -19.04 14.21 -9.01
C GLY A 431 -17.88 13.72 -8.14
N SER A 432 -18.20 13.17 -6.97
CA SER A 432 -17.21 12.71 -6.00
C SER A 432 -17.59 11.33 -5.48
N TRP A 433 -16.60 10.53 -5.07
CA TRP A 433 -16.85 9.25 -4.40
C TRP A 433 -17.10 9.48 -2.92
N TYR A 434 -18.08 8.76 -2.40
CA TYR A 434 -18.49 8.82 -1.01
C TYR A 434 -18.72 7.42 -0.46
N GLY A 435 -18.20 7.15 0.73
CA GLY A 435 -18.36 5.86 1.41
C GLY A 435 -17.08 5.36 2.04
N ALA A 436 -17.06 4.07 2.39
CA ALA A 436 -15.98 3.45 3.13
C ALA A 436 -14.74 3.26 2.24
N PRO A 437 -13.56 3.80 2.61
CA PRO A 437 -12.30 3.50 1.96
C PRO A 437 -12.03 2.00 1.75
N SER A 438 -12.35 1.16 2.74
CA SER A 438 -12.15 -0.30 2.65
C SER A 438 -12.99 -0.93 1.53
N VAL A 439 -14.26 -0.53 1.40
CA VAL A 439 -15.13 -0.98 0.31
C VAL A 439 -14.67 -0.40 -1.02
N SER A 440 -14.22 0.86 -1.03
CA SER A 440 -13.73 1.53 -2.23
C SER A 440 -12.49 0.88 -2.83
N GLY A 441 -11.64 0.27 -1.99
CA GLY A 441 -10.47 -0.50 -2.40
C GLY A 441 -10.79 -1.82 -3.10
N GLU A 442 -11.95 -2.43 -2.84
CA GLU A 442 -12.32 -3.75 -3.39
C GLU A 442 -13.41 -3.70 -4.45
N ARG A 443 -14.45 -2.88 -4.25
CA ARG A 443 -15.59 -2.80 -5.15
C ARG A 443 -15.25 -1.98 -6.38
N ILE A 444 -15.09 -2.64 -7.53
CA ILE A 444 -14.94 -1.97 -8.82
C ILE A 444 -16.23 -1.19 -9.15
N PRO A 445 -16.16 0.11 -9.52
CA PRO A 445 -17.33 0.87 -9.96
C PRO A 445 -18.01 0.26 -11.19
N ALA A 446 -19.31 0.45 -11.32
CA ALA A 446 -20.05 0.11 -12.54
C ALA A 446 -19.67 1.03 -13.72
N GLY A 447 -19.29 2.27 -13.43
CA GLY A 447 -18.75 3.23 -14.38
C GLY A 447 -19.69 4.42 -14.67
N ASP A 448 -20.93 4.37 -14.19
CA ASP A 448 -21.98 5.37 -14.43
C ASP A 448 -22.46 6.08 -13.15
N GLU A 449 -21.92 5.72 -11.97
CA GLU A 449 -22.39 6.27 -10.70
C GLU A 449 -22.20 7.79 -10.62
N LEU A 450 -21.01 8.28 -10.98
CA LEU A 450 -20.67 9.71 -10.97
C LEU A 450 -21.62 10.50 -11.88
N MET A 451 -21.86 9.98 -13.07
CA MET A 451 -22.73 10.60 -14.08
C MET A 451 -24.17 10.61 -13.59
N THR A 452 -24.64 9.50 -13.02
CA THR A 452 -25.98 9.38 -12.46
C THR A 452 -26.21 10.42 -11.36
N ALA A 453 -25.27 10.58 -10.43
CA ALA A 453 -25.37 11.59 -9.38
C ALA A 453 -25.40 13.02 -9.95
N ILE A 454 -24.52 13.34 -10.90
CA ILE A 454 -24.47 14.63 -11.59
C ILE A 454 -25.80 14.92 -12.30
N ASP A 455 -26.30 13.98 -13.11
CA ASP A 455 -27.51 14.13 -13.90
C ASP A 455 -28.74 14.40 -13.01
N PHE A 456 -28.85 13.70 -11.88
CA PHE A 456 -29.93 13.94 -10.92
C PHE A 456 -29.82 15.30 -10.24
N SER A 457 -28.62 15.73 -9.85
CA SER A 457 -28.39 17.06 -9.25
C SER A 457 -28.79 18.17 -10.23
N VAL A 458 -28.31 18.10 -11.47
CA VAL A 458 -28.61 19.07 -12.55
C VAL A 458 -30.11 19.12 -12.83
N LYS A 459 -30.73 17.96 -13.01
CA LYS A 459 -32.16 17.83 -13.33
C LYS A 459 -33.05 18.44 -12.25
N ILE A 460 -32.74 18.20 -10.97
CA ILE A 460 -33.55 18.67 -9.84
C ILE A 460 -33.34 20.15 -9.59
N SER A 461 -32.13 20.66 -9.80
CA SER A 461 -31.84 22.10 -9.74
C SER A 461 -32.42 22.88 -10.92
N GLY A 462 -33.03 22.21 -11.90
CA GLY A 462 -33.71 22.84 -13.03
C GLY A 462 -32.77 23.35 -14.12
N HIS A 463 -31.49 22.98 -14.07
CA HIS A 463 -30.53 23.27 -15.12
C HIS A 463 -30.73 22.31 -16.29
N LYS A 464 -30.53 22.81 -17.52
CA LYS A 464 -30.62 22.01 -18.75
C LYS A 464 -29.26 21.66 -19.34
N HIS A 465 -28.26 22.48 -19.01
CA HIS A 465 -26.90 22.40 -19.49
C HIS A 465 -25.96 22.82 -18.36
N PHE A 466 -24.71 22.38 -18.45
CA PHE A 466 -23.61 22.74 -17.58
C PHE A 466 -22.32 22.74 -18.41
N GLU A 467 -21.44 23.69 -18.10
CA GLU A 467 -20.32 24.07 -18.96
C GLU A 467 -18.98 23.54 -18.45
N ALA A 468 -18.88 23.18 -17.17
CA ALA A 468 -17.64 22.68 -16.58
C ALA A 468 -17.87 21.75 -15.37
N ILE A 469 -16.82 20.99 -15.05
CA ILE A 469 -16.75 20.15 -13.85
C ILE A 469 -15.68 20.72 -12.92
N VAL A 470 -15.98 20.85 -11.63
CA VAL A 470 -14.98 21.17 -10.60
C VAL A 470 -14.76 19.93 -9.75
N ALA A 471 -13.54 19.70 -9.28
CA ALA A 471 -13.29 18.65 -8.30
C ALA A 471 -13.86 19.06 -6.94
N ASP A 472 -14.51 18.13 -6.24
CA ASP A 472 -14.98 18.35 -4.86
C ASP A 472 -13.79 18.63 -3.94
N GLU A 473 -12.82 17.72 -3.97
CA GLU A 473 -11.54 17.83 -3.28
C GLU A 473 -10.40 17.38 -4.20
N ILE A 474 -9.20 17.93 -4.01
CA ILE A 474 -8.00 17.48 -4.74
C ILE A 474 -7.39 16.20 -4.16
N GLY A 475 -7.81 15.80 -2.96
CA GLY A 475 -7.21 14.67 -2.24
C GLY A 475 -7.48 13.32 -2.86
N GLY A 476 -6.45 12.47 -2.95
CA GLY A 476 -6.58 11.05 -3.27
C GLY A 476 -7.24 10.75 -4.63
N GLY A 477 -8.11 9.74 -4.64
CA GLY A 477 -8.90 9.35 -5.81
C GLY A 477 -9.97 10.38 -6.19
N ASN A 478 -10.53 11.12 -5.25
CA ASN A 478 -11.52 12.17 -5.55
C ASN A 478 -10.94 13.30 -6.42
N GLY A 479 -9.65 13.63 -6.24
CA GLY A 479 -8.94 14.56 -7.12
C GLY A 479 -8.87 14.13 -8.60
N LEU A 480 -9.15 12.86 -8.92
CA LEU A 480 -9.27 12.36 -10.30
C LEU A 480 -10.71 12.03 -10.71
N ALA A 481 -11.69 12.13 -9.81
CA ALA A 481 -13.07 11.74 -10.10
C ALA A 481 -13.72 12.60 -11.20
N ALA A 482 -13.26 13.84 -11.36
CA ALA A 482 -13.75 14.76 -12.37
C ALA A 482 -13.41 14.35 -13.83
N PHE A 483 -12.31 13.61 -14.06
CA PHE A 483 -11.83 13.38 -15.43
C PHE A 483 -12.66 12.37 -16.24
N PRO A 484 -13.09 11.22 -15.69
CA PRO A 484 -14.04 10.35 -16.38
C PRO A 484 -15.33 11.09 -16.78
N SER A 485 -15.88 11.91 -15.88
CA SER A 485 -17.06 12.74 -16.17
C SER A 485 -16.77 13.77 -17.26
N SER A 486 -15.59 14.40 -17.27
CA SER A 486 -15.17 15.33 -18.33
C SER A 486 -15.13 14.67 -19.70
N ALA A 487 -14.58 13.46 -19.81
CA ALA A 487 -14.60 12.69 -21.05
C ALA A 487 -16.01 12.23 -21.43
N TYR A 488 -16.86 11.88 -20.46
CA TYR A 488 -18.21 11.40 -20.73
C TYR A 488 -19.13 12.51 -21.29
N TYR A 489 -19.15 13.67 -20.63
CA TYR A 489 -19.97 14.81 -21.05
C TYR A 489 -19.31 15.67 -22.15
N ASP A 490 -18.04 15.40 -22.45
CA ASP A 490 -17.18 16.22 -23.31
C ASP A 490 -17.23 17.71 -22.92
N ILE A 491 -16.96 17.99 -21.64
CA ILE A 491 -16.79 19.34 -21.07
C ILE A 491 -15.50 19.42 -20.22
N PRO A 492 -14.90 20.60 -20.02
CA PRO A 492 -13.65 20.72 -19.29
C PRO A 492 -13.81 20.62 -17.77
N VAL A 493 -12.73 20.19 -17.11
CA VAL A 493 -12.50 20.31 -15.67
C VAL A 493 -11.89 21.68 -15.36
N VAL A 494 -12.31 22.31 -14.27
CA VAL A 494 -11.70 23.55 -13.75
C VAL A 494 -10.37 23.19 -13.06
N ASP A 495 -9.31 23.95 -13.34
CA ASP A 495 -8.02 23.85 -12.64
C ASP A 495 -8.16 24.39 -11.21
N GLY A 496 -8.73 23.57 -10.34
CA GLY A 496 -9.06 23.91 -8.97
C GLY A 496 -10.02 22.88 -8.36
N ASP A 497 -10.22 22.98 -7.06
CA ASP A 497 -11.17 22.15 -6.32
C ASP A 497 -11.86 22.95 -5.20
N LEU A 498 -12.83 22.35 -4.52
CA LEU A 498 -13.62 23.05 -3.50
C LEU A 498 -13.01 22.98 -2.09
N MET A 499 -11.85 22.32 -1.89
CA MET A 499 -11.29 22.07 -0.55
C MET A 499 -9.79 22.38 -0.40
N GLY A 500 -9.00 22.26 -1.46
CA GLY A 500 -7.55 22.43 -1.50
C GLY A 500 -6.76 21.30 -0.82
N ARG A 501 -7.46 20.33 -0.24
CA ARG A 501 -6.98 19.14 0.47
C ARG A 501 -8.13 18.14 0.59
N ALA A 502 -7.89 16.96 1.19
CA ALA A 502 -9.00 16.13 1.61
C ALA A 502 -9.63 16.62 2.93
N TYR A 503 -10.96 16.49 3.03
CA TYR A 503 -11.72 16.67 4.27
C TYR A 503 -12.77 15.56 4.46
N PRO A 504 -13.21 15.29 5.70
CA PRO A 504 -14.06 14.13 5.98
C PRO A 504 -15.56 14.32 5.66
N THR A 505 -16.02 15.55 5.42
CA THR A 505 -17.45 15.86 5.22
C THR A 505 -17.65 16.89 4.12
N ILE A 506 -18.80 16.81 3.44
CA ILE A 506 -19.14 17.68 2.30
C ILE A 506 -19.24 19.16 2.68
N GLU A 507 -19.49 19.47 3.95
CA GLU A 507 -19.58 20.87 4.44
C GLU A 507 -18.25 21.62 4.37
N HIS A 508 -17.14 20.90 4.20
CA HIS A 508 -15.82 21.47 4.00
C HIS A 508 -15.57 21.95 2.56
N GLY A 509 -16.56 21.88 1.65
CA GLY A 509 -16.47 22.66 0.43
C GLY A 509 -16.49 24.15 0.74
N THR A 510 -15.47 24.90 0.33
CA THR A 510 -15.33 26.34 0.58
C THR A 510 -16.55 27.15 0.15
N PRO A 511 -17.25 26.89 -0.99
CA PRO A 511 -18.50 27.62 -1.28
C PRO A 511 -19.56 27.44 -0.17
N TYR A 512 -19.66 26.25 0.41
CA TYR A 512 -20.62 25.96 1.49
C TYR A 512 -20.23 26.62 2.79
N VAL A 513 -18.92 26.62 3.09
CA VAL A 513 -18.36 27.42 4.18
C VAL A 513 -18.79 28.87 4.02
N TYR A 514 -18.82 29.44 2.82
CA TYR A 514 -19.20 30.83 2.55
C TYR A 514 -20.69 31.08 2.26
N GLY A 515 -21.56 30.10 2.50
CA GLY A 515 -23.02 30.28 2.52
C GLY A 515 -23.76 29.84 1.27
N HIS A 516 -23.08 29.20 0.31
CA HIS A 516 -23.77 28.50 -0.77
C HIS A 516 -24.40 27.19 -0.26
N SER A 517 -25.52 26.81 -0.85
CA SER A 517 -26.23 25.59 -0.46
C SER A 517 -25.45 24.34 -0.87
N ILE A 518 -25.55 23.27 -0.09
CA ILE A 518 -25.14 21.92 -0.49
C ILE A 518 -26.29 21.23 -1.25
N VAL A 519 -27.54 21.52 -0.86
CA VAL A 519 -28.72 20.84 -1.40
C VAL A 519 -29.32 21.58 -2.61
N PRO A 520 -29.95 20.87 -3.56
CA PRO A 520 -30.16 19.41 -3.59
C PRO A 520 -28.85 18.64 -3.74
N CYS A 521 -28.67 17.56 -2.97
CA CYS A 521 -27.49 16.71 -3.05
C CYS A 521 -27.90 15.29 -3.41
N ALA A 522 -27.48 14.84 -4.59
CA ALA A 522 -27.78 13.53 -5.14
C ALA A 522 -26.72 12.51 -4.73
N VAL A 523 -27.17 11.27 -4.54
CA VAL A 523 -26.37 10.09 -4.23
C VAL A 523 -26.77 8.98 -5.19
N ALA A 524 -25.81 8.26 -5.79
CA ALA A 524 -26.08 7.17 -6.73
C ALA A 524 -25.18 5.96 -6.51
N ASP A 525 -25.72 4.76 -6.73
CA ASP A 525 -24.99 3.49 -6.64
C ASP A 525 -24.72 2.85 -8.02
N GLY A 526 -23.86 1.83 -8.04
CA GLY A 526 -23.54 1.06 -9.27
C GLY A 526 -24.65 0.14 -9.78
N LYS A 527 -25.90 0.33 -9.34
CA LYS A 527 -27.09 -0.35 -9.84
C LYS A 527 -28.11 0.63 -10.42
N GLY A 528 -27.76 1.92 -10.49
CA GLY A 528 -28.64 2.98 -10.98
C GLY A 528 -29.68 3.44 -9.96
N ASN A 529 -29.60 3.01 -8.70
CA ASN A 529 -30.42 3.57 -7.63
C ASN A 529 -29.90 4.96 -7.29
N ALA A 530 -30.80 5.91 -7.06
CA ALA A 530 -30.45 7.26 -6.66
C ALA A 530 -31.37 7.79 -5.57
N ALA A 531 -30.80 8.57 -4.66
CA ALA A 531 -31.50 9.29 -3.60
C ALA A 531 -31.02 10.75 -3.57
N VAL A 532 -31.89 11.66 -3.14
CA VAL A 532 -31.58 13.09 -3.14
C VAL A 532 -32.01 13.72 -1.83
N VAL A 533 -31.09 14.41 -1.18
CA VAL A 533 -31.38 15.25 -0.01
C VAL A 533 -31.77 16.63 -0.52
N MET A 534 -33.04 17.01 -0.36
CA MET A 534 -33.57 18.29 -0.84
C MET A 534 -33.39 19.42 0.16
N GLN A 535 -33.44 19.13 1.45
CA GLN A 535 -33.35 20.11 2.53
C GLN A 535 -32.98 19.43 3.85
N ALA A 536 -32.27 20.17 4.71
CA ALA A 536 -32.14 19.86 6.13
C ALA A 536 -31.93 21.15 6.94
N GLU A 537 -32.04 21.06 8.26
CA GLU A 537 -31.86 22.18 9.19
C GLU A 537 -30.39 22.61 9.38
N SER A 538 -29.42 21.79 8.98
CA SER A 538 -27.99 22.08 9.08
C SER A 538 -27.15 21.22 8.13
N HIS A 539 -25.92 21.66 7.83
CA HIS A 539 -24.96 20.86 7.04
C HIS A 539 -24.63 19.52 7.72
N ARG A 540 -24.48 19.52 9.05
CA ARG A 540 -24.30 18.29 9.84
C ARG A 540 -25.44 17.29 9.66
N ARG A 541 -26.68 17.76 9.53
CA ARG A 541 -27.82 16.89 9.26
C ARG A 541 -27.79 16.33 7.84
N ILE A 542 -27.42 17.14 6.85
CA ILE A 542 -27.22 16.69 5.46
C ILE A 542 -26.20 15.55 5.45
N GLU A 543 -25.02 15.75 6.05
CA GLU A 543 -23.98 14.72 6.16
C GLU A 543 -24.51 13.43 6.82
N THR A 544 -25.28 13.55 7.91
CA THR A 544 -25.88 12.38 8.58
C THR A 544 -26.85 11.62 7.66
N MET A 545 -27.64 12.34 6.86
CA MET A 545 -28.58 11.74 5.90
C MET A 545 -27.84 11.06 4.74
N LEU A 546 -26.81 11.71 4.18
CA LEU A 546 -25.97 11.15 3.11
C LEU A 546 -25.26 9.87 3.58
N ARG A 547 -24.72 9.83 4.81
CA ARG A 547 -24.13 8.62 5.39
C ARG A 547 -25.14 7.48 5.49
N SER A 548 -26.36 7.77 5.96
CA SER A 548 -27.42 6.76 6.05
C SER A 548 -27.77 6.18 4.69
N GLN A 549 -27.84 7.01 3.65
CA GLN A 549 -28.11 6.57 2.27
C GLN A 549 -26.94 5.76 1.71
N CYS A 550 -25.70 6.21 1.93
CA CYS A 550 -24.51 5.49 1.51
C CYS A 550 -24.46 4.06 2.09
N VAL A 551 -24.82 3.88 3.37
CA VAL A 551 -24.89 2.55 4.00
C VAL A 551 -25.92 1.67 3.30
N ASP A 552 -27.12 2.20 3.07
CA ASP A 552 -28.22 1.48 2.42
C ASP A 552 -27.86 1.06 0.98
N LEU A 553 -27.14 1.92 0.27
CA LEU A 553 -26.68 1.74 -1.11
C LEU A 553 -25.36 0.93 -1.24
N GLY A 554 -24.91 0.29 -0.16
CA GLY A 554 -23.79 -0.64 -0.19
C GLY A 554 -22.41 -0.01 0.00
N ASN A 555 -22.32 1.07 0.79
CA ASN A 555 -21.10 1.69 1.33
C ASN A 555 -20.06 2.22 0.31
N LYS A 556 -20.44 2.32 -0.96
CA LYS A 556 -19.69 3.01 -2.01
C LYS A 556 -20.68 3.58 -3.01
N VAL A 557 -20.78 4.91 -3.02
CA VAL A 557 -21.70 5.67 -3.87
C VAL A 557 -20.98 6.86 -4.47
N ALA A 558 -21.53 7.39 -5.55
CA ALA A 558 -21.17 8.71 -6.04
C ALA A 558 -22.10 9.77 -5.44
N ILE A 559 -21.60 10.99 -5.28
CA ILE A 559 -22.38 12.14 -4.84
C ILE A 559 -22.18 13.34 -5.76
N SER A 560 -23.20 14.20 -5.82
CA SER A 560 -23.15 15.49 -6.50
C SER A 560 -24.05 16.47 -5.75
N ALA A 561 -23.47 17.54 -5.20
CA ALA A 561 -24.23 18.61 -4.55
C ALA A 561 -24.83 19.55 -5.61
N THR A 562 -25.52 20.60 -5.15
CA THR A 562 -26.11 21.58 -6.06
C THR A 562 -25.07 22.17 -7.01
N PRO A 563 -25.41 22.38 -8.30
CA PRO A 563 -24.54 23.08 -9.23
C PRO A 563 -24.22 24.50 -8.74
N LEU A 564 -23.01 24.97 -9.07
CA LEU A 564 -22.50 26.29 -8.70
C LEU A 564 -22.28 27.13 -9.96
N THR A 565 -22.38 28.44 -9.85
CA THR A 565 -22.13 29.35 -10.98
C THR A 565 -20.64 29.72 -11.10
N GLY A 566 -20.21 30.14 -12.29
CA GLY A 566 -18.82 30.44 -12.58
C GLY A 566 -18.24 31.56 -11.71
N ASP A 567 -19.04 32.55 -11.32
CA ASP A 567 -18.63 33.59 -10.34
C ASP A 567 -18.32 32.99 -8.96
N VAL A 568 -19.16 32.06 -8.49
CA VAL A 568 -18.96 31.32 -7.23
C VAL A 568 -17.68 30.47 -7.30
N ILE A 569 -17.44 29.78 -8.41
CA ILE A 569 -16.22 29.01 -8.61
C ILE A 569 -14.99 29.93 -8.57
N LYS A 570 -15.00 31.04 -9.31
CA LYS A 570 -13.88 32.00 -9.32
C LYS A 570 -13.59 32.62 -7.95
N GLN A 571 -14.62 32.81 -7.14
CA GLN A 571 -14.47 33.43 -5.82
C GLN A 571 -14.08 32.43 -4.72
N TYR A 572 -14.61 31.21 -4.78
CA TYR A 572 -14.56 30.28 -3.65
C TYR A 572 -13.88 28.95 -3.95
N ALA A 573 -13.62 28.55 -5.20
CA ALA A 573 -12.77 27.38 -5.45
C ALA A 573 -11.30 27.71 -5.11
N ILE A 574 -10.54 26.71 -4.67
CA ILE A 574 -9.11 26.83 -4.48
C ILE A 574 -8.44 26.60 -5.84
N PRO A 575 -7.75 27.61 -6.38
CA PRO A 575 -7.28 27.57 -7.77
C PRO A 575 -6.01 26.73 -7.92
N ASN A 576 -5.81 26.22 -9.14
CA ASN A 576 -4.60 25.56 -9.62
C ASN A 576 -4.24 24.24 -8.91
N THR A 577 -5.18 23.60 -8.22
CA THR A 577 -4.88 22.39 -7.45
C THR A 577 -4.67 21.16 -8.33
N VAL A 578 -5.31 21.08 -9.50
CA VAL A 578 -5.02 20.06 -10.52
C VAL A 578 -3.61 20.25 -11.08
N SER A 579 -3.24 21.47 -11.43
CA SER A 579 -1.87 21.81 -11.82
C SER A 579 -0.84 21.51 -10.72
N GLN A 580 -1.16 21.83 -9.46
CA GLN A 580 -0.32 21.54 -8.30
C GLN A 580 -0.05 20.04 -8.17
N ALA A 581 -1.09 19.21 -8.25
CA ALA A 581 -0.96 17.76 -8.24
C ALA A 581 -0.04 17.27 -9.38
N TRP A 582 -0.22 17.80 -10.59
CA TRP A 582 0.64 17.45 -11.73
C TRP A 582 2.12 17.80 -11.50
N TYR A 583 2.44 18.99 -10.98
CA TYR A 583 3.83 19.37 -10.71
C TYR A 583 4.46 18.51 -9.62
N ILE A 584 3.73 18.26 -8.52
CA ILE A 584 4.20 17.40 -7.42
C ILE A 584 4.49 15.99 -7.94
N GLY A 585 3.55 15.38 -8.65
CA GLY A 585 3.74 14.05 -9.21
C GLY A 585 4.92 14.00 -10.19
N ARG A 586 4.99 14.95 -11.13
CA ARG A 586 6.10 15.05 -12.08
C ARG A 586 7.46 15.14 -11.36
N ALA A 587 7.55 15.94 -10.30
CA ALA A 587 8.76 16.09 -9.50
C ALA A 587 9.16 14.79 -8.80
N ILE A 588 8.20 14.06 -8.22
CA ILE A 588 8.44 12.76 -7.58
C ILE A 588 8.95 11.74 -8.59
N HIS A 589 8.26 11.59 -9.73
CA HIS A 589 8.66 10.64 -10.79
C HIS A 589 10.05 10.98 -11.36
N GLN A 590 10.35 12.27 -11.56
CA GLN A 590 11.67 12.72 -12.00
C GLN A 590 12.76 12.46 -10.95
N ALA A 591 12.48 12.74 -9.67
CA ALA A 591 13.42 12.54 -8.58
C ALA A 591 13.76 11.07 -8.39
N ARG A 592 12.77 10.17 -8.47
CA ARG A 592 12.97 8.71 -8.50
C ARG A 592 13.91 8.30 -9.62
N LYS A 593 13.64 8.74 -10.85
CA LYS A 593 14.43 8.36 -12.04
C LYS A 593 15.86 8.90 -11.98
N SER A 594 16.06 10.08 -11.40
CA SER A 594 17.36 10.72 -11.27
C SER A 594 18.06 10.49 -9.93
N LYS A 595 17.47 9.66 -9.03
CA LYS A 595 17.94 9.40 -7.67
C LYS A 595 18.22 10.68 -6.85
N LYS A 596 17.44 11.73 -7.09
CA LYS A 596 17.52 13.02 -6.37
C LYS A 596 16.65 12.99 -5.11
N ASN A 597 16.87 13.96 -4.22
CA ASN A 597 16.03 14.15 -3.05
C ASN A 597 14.58 14.45 -3.48
N ILE A 598 13.67 13.53 -3.19
CA ILE A 598 12.27 13.59 -3.60
C ILE A 598 11.53 14.73 -2.90
N ILE A 599 11.72 14.87 -1.59
CA ILE A 599 11.04 15.90 -0.80
C ILE A 599 11.47 17.30 -1.23
N GLN A 600 12.77 17.50 -1.49
CA GLN A 600 13.25 18.77 -2.04
C GLN A 600 12.65 19.03 -3.43
N ALA A 601 12.58 18.01 -4.30
CA ALA A 601 11.97 18.15 -5.62
C ALA A 601 10.47 18.54 -5.53
N ILE A 602 9.73 18.04 -4.54
CA ILE A 602 8.36 18.48 -4.26
C ILE A 602 8.37 19.98 -3.90
N PHE A 603 9.24 20.40 -2.98
CA PHE A 603 9.28 21.79 -2.51
C PHE A 603 9.78 22.80 -3.54
N ASP A 604 10.58 22.36 -4.52
CA ASP A 604 10.96 23.17 -5.68
C ASP A 604 9.74 23.51 -6.57
N THR A 605 8.63 22.76 -6.44
CA THR A 605 7.38 23.00 -7.16
C THR A 605 6.30 23.70 -6.34
N THR A 606 6.21 23.38 -5.05
CA THR A 606 5.20 23.91 -4.12
C THR A 606 5.84 24.11 -2.76
N PRO A 607 5.84 25.33 -2.20
CA PRO A 607 6.43 25.58 -0.89
C PRO A 607 5.83 24.70 0.19
N GLY A 608 6.70 24.14 1.03
CA GLY A 608 6.32 23.32 2.17
C GLY A 608 7.47 23.18 3.15
N LYS A 609 7.25 22.38 4.19
CA LYS A 609 8.23 22.12 5.25
C LYS A 609 8.27 20.64 5.58
N VAL A 610 9.47 20.10 5.78
CA VAL A 610 9.63 18.80 6.46
C VAL A 610 9.37 19.02 7.94
N LEU A 611 8.33 18.36 8.46
CA LEU A 611 8.05 18.34 9.89
C LEU A 611 8.92 17.31 10.60
N TYR A 612 9.14 16.15 9.97
CA TYR A 612 9.87 15.05 10.58
C TYR A 612 10.32 14.00 9.56
N THR A 613 11.42 13.31 9.82
CA THR A 613 11.82 12.09 9.08
C THR A 613 12.17 11.01 10.08
N GLY A 614 11.52 9.86 10.01
CA GLY A 614 11.57 8.85 11.07
C GLY A 614 11.01 7.49 10.68
N LYS A 615 10.99 6.58 11.65
CA LYS A 615 10.39 5.24 11.54
C LYS A 615 9.12 5.17 12.36
N VAL A 616 8.03 4.67 11.78
CA VAL A 616 6.77 4.44 12.49
C VAL A 616 6.98 3.33 13.52
N ILE A 617 6.79 3.64 14.81
CA ILE A 617 6.99 2.70 15.93
C ILE A 617 5.69 2.30 16.62
N HIS A 618 4.59 2.99 16.35
CA HIS A 618 3.29 2.65 16.92
C HIS A 618 2.17 3.21 16.05
N VAL A 619 1.11 2.42 15.85
CA VAL A 619 -0.13 2.86 15.20
C VAL A 619 -1.30 2.29 15.98
N GLN A 620 -2.16 3.17 16.46
CA GLN A 620 -3.41 2.81 17.14
C GLN A 620 -4.58 3.29 16.29
N ARG A 621 -5.60 2.44 16.15
CA ARG A 621 -6.82 2.73 15.40
C ARG A 621 -8.04 2.28 16.17
N ASP A 622 -9.08 3.08 16.08
CA ASP A 622 -10.41 2.76 16.51
C ASP A 622 -11.41 3.25 15.44
N MET A 623 -12.61 2.71 15.46
CA MET A 623 -13.70 3.19 14.64
C MET A 623 -14.73 3.91 15.50
N SER A 624 -14.90 5.19 15.22
CA SER A 624 -15.83 6.04 15.96
C SER A 624 -16.66 6.87 14.99
N ARG A 625 -17.99 6.82 15.16
CA ARG A 625 -18.96 7.62 14.38
C ARG A 625 -18.82 7.49 12.85
N GLY A 626 -18.40 6.33 12.36
CA GLY A 626 -18.22 6.06 10.93
C GLY A 626 -16.89 6.52 10.34
N TYR A 627 -15.97 7.03 11.16
CA TYR A 627 -14.61 7.40 10.79
C TYR A 627 -13.59 6.43 11.38
N THR A 628 -12.44 6.30 10.71
CA THR A 628 -11.26 5.70 11.32
C THR A 628 -10.50 6.78 12.06
N VAL A 629 -10.49 6.69 13.39
CA VAL A 629 -9.79 7.63 14.27
C VAL A 629 -8.59 6.92 14.87
N GLY A 630 -7.46 7.59 14.97
CA GLY A 630 -6.27 6.96 15.50
C GLY A 630 -5.10 7.90 15.65
N GLN A 631 -3.96 7.32 16.00
CA GLN A 631 -2.71 8.03 16.12
C GLN A 631 -1.53 7.18 15.63
N CYS A 632 -0.56 7.86 15.06
CA CYS A 632 0.72 7.29 14.64
C CYS A 632 1.85 7.94 15.43
N THR A 633 2.78 7.13 15.94
CA THR A 633 4.00 7.60 16.59
C THR A 633 5.21 7.25 15.73
N ILE A 634 6.07 8.23 15.49
CA ILE A 634 7.24 8.14 14.62
C ILE A 634 8.48 8.50 15.44
N ALA A 635 9.45 7.61 15.48
CA ALA A 635 10.72 7.77 16.17
C ALA A 635 11.82 8.26 15.22
N PRO A 636 12.87 8.93 15.74
CA PRO A 636 13.99 9.35 14.91
C PRO A 636 14.75 8.13 14.35
N LEU A 637 15.28 8.26 13.14
CA LEU A 637 16.09 7.21 12.53
C LEU A 637 17.42 7.00 13.26
N ARG A 638 17.88 5.76 13.32
CA ARG A 638 19.21 5.40 13.82
C ARG A 638 20.31 5.81 12.82
N ASN A 639 21.55 5.94 13.27
CA ASN A 639 22.65 6.47 12.42
C ASN A 639 22.90 5.64 11.15
N ASP A 640 22.80 4.32 11.25
CA ASP A 640 22.85 3.37 10.13
C ASP A 640 21.69 3.56 9.16
N GLU A 641 20.48 3.86 9.64
CA GLU A 641 19.32 4.14 8.81
C GLU A 641 19.39 5.51 8.11
N LYS A 642 20.17 6.45 8.65
CA LYS A 642 20.41 7.76 8.03
C LYS A 642 21.34 7.69 6.83
N GLU A 643 22.26 6.71 6.78
CA GLU A 643 23.21 6.55 5.67
C GLU A 643 22.52 6.24 4.33
N ASP A 644 21.33 5.64 4.37
CA ASP A 644 20.53 5.27 3.20
C ASP A 644 19.68 6.41 2.62
N LEU A 645 19.53 7.50 3.38
CA LEU A 645 18.75 8.66 2.98
C LEU A 645 19.71 9.78 2.59
N ASN A 646 19.45 10.43 1.45
CA ASN A 646 20.16 11.65 1.08
C ASN A 646 20.03 12.66 2.24
N GLN A 647 21.15 12.96 2.91
CA GLN A 647 21.25 13.58 4.24
C GLN A 647 20.56 14.95 4.40
N SER A 648 20.13 15.61 3.33
CA SER A 648 19.73 17.02 3.37
C SER A 648 18.42 17.32 4.10
N ASN A 649 17.58 16.33 4.43
CA ASN A 649 16.21 16.54 4.95
C ASN A 649 15.90 15.76 6.25
N ILE A 650 16.94 15.33 6.97
CA ILE A 650 16.77 14.65 8.25
C ILE A 650 16.67 15.74 9.32
N THR A 651 15.55 15.79 10.04
CA THR A 651 15.37 16.70 11.16
C THR A 651 16.33 16.31 12.29
N GLU A 652 16.99 17.29 12.95
CA GLU A 652 17.84 17.04 14.13
C GLU A 652 17.02 16.75 15.40
N GLU A 653 15.69 16.69 15.29
CA GLU A 653 14.79 16.39 16.39
C GLU A 653 15.00 14.95 16.92
N THR A 654 15.07 14.82 18.23
CA THR A 654 15.33 13.56 18.94
C THR A 654 14.08 13.00 19.63
N ARG A 655 13.05 13.84 19.83
CA ARG A 655 11.75 13.43 20.35
C ARG A 655 10.95 12.68 19.29
N ASN A 656 10.00 11.86 19.74
CA ASN A 656 9.05 11.19 18.84
C ASN A 656 8.02 12.19 18.30
N LEU A 657 7.60 12.04 17.05
CA LEU A 657 6.48 12.76 16.50
C LEU A 657 5.19 11.95 16.66
N VAL A 658 4.13 12.58 17.15
CA VAL A 658 2.78 12.02 17.20
C VAL A 658 1.90 12.71 16.16
N VAL A 659 1.20 11.93 15.35
CA VAL A 659 0.29 12.39 14.28
C VAL A 659 -1.08 11.71 14.41
N PRO A 660 -2.06 12.39 15.02
CA PRO A 660 -3.44 11.90 15.07
C PRO A 660 -4.19 12.11 13.76
N PHE A 661 -5.16 11.24 13.50
CA PHE A 661 -5.96 11.25 12.29
C PHE A 661 -7.44 10.91 12.53
N GLN A 662 -8.31 11.44 11.67
CA GLN A 662 -9.71 11.05 11.48
C GLN A 662 -9.93 10.92 9.97
N ASN A 663 -9.66 9.74 9.40
CA ASN A 663 -9.38 9.53 7.97
C ASN A 663 -8.16 10.34 7.45
N GLU A 664 -8.16 11.65 7.63
CA GLU A 664 -7.07 12.57 7.31
C GLU A 664 -6.22 12.93 8.54
N PHE A 665 -4.96 13.31 8.34
CA PHE A 665 -4.03 13.76 9.38
C PHE A 665 -4.44 15.14 9.91
N LEU A 666 -4.60 15.25 11.23
CA LEU A 666 -5.18 16.42 11.89
C LEU A 666 -4.13 17.39 12.43
N TYR A 667 -3.10 16.87 13.10
CA TYR A 667 -2.01 17.68 13.63
C TYR A 667 -0.76 16.84 13.84
N ALA A 668 0.36 17.53 14.03
CA ALA A 668 1.64 16.93 14.33
C ALA A 668 2.22 17.61 15.58
N GLY A 669 2.72 16.83 16.53
CA GLY A 669 3.36 17.36 17.74
C GLY A 669 4.46 16.46 18.28
N TYR A 670 5.50 17.07 18.85
CA TYR A 670 6.59 16.32 19.47
C TYR A 670 6.20 15.86 20.88
N ALA A 671 6.41 14.58 21.16
CA ALA A 671 6.19 14.00 22.48
C ALA A 671 7.46 14.13 23.33
N ASP A 672 7.34 14.79 24.48
CA ASP A 672 8.43 14.87 25.46
C ASP A 672 8.42 13.61 26.34
N LEU A 673 9.48 12.81 26.27
CA LEU A 673 9.64 11.58 27.06
C LEU A 673 9.85 11.85 28.57
N THR A 674 10.12 13.10 28.95
CA THR A 674 10.34 13.49 30.34
C THR A 674 9.08 13.98 31.05
N ASN A 675 8.01 14.25 30.30
CA ASN A 675 6.81 14.88 30.85
C ASN A 675 5.71 13.83 31.09
N SER A 676 5.43 13.54 32.36
CA SER A 676 4.45 12.52 32.79
C SER A 676 2.99 12.87 32.47
N GLU A 677 2.69 14.07 31.99
CA GLU A 677 1.35 14.52 31.62
C GLU A 677 0.98 14.31 30.13
N GLY A 678 1.92 13.82 29.30
CA GLY A 678 1.63 13.49 27.90
C GLY A 678 1.33 14.71 27.00
N GLU A 679 1.76 15.91 27.40
CA GLU A 679 1.58 17.14 26.62
C GLU A 679 2.49 17.15 25.38
N LEU A 680 1.92 17.53 24.22
CA LEU A 680 2.63 17.57 22.93
C LEU A 680 3.03 19.00 22.57
N ASP A 681 4.28 19.20 22.14
CA ASP A 681 4.68 20.43 21.45
C ASP A 681 4.11 20.40 20.03
N ILE A 682 2.87 20.87 19.90
CA ILE A 682 2.16 20.94 18.61
C ILE A 682 2.94 21.82 17.66
N ILE A 683 3.30 21.33 16.48
CA ILE A 683 4.10 22.07 15.48
C ILE A 683 3.33 22.46 14.22
N CYS A 684 2.23 21.76 13.92
CA CYS A 684 1.38 22.03 12.77
C CYS A 684 -0.02 21.45 13.04
N THR A 685 -1.06 22.15 12.60
CA THR A 685 -2.44 21.69 12.70
C THR A 685 -3.18 21.93 11.38
N VAL A 686 -4.27 21.20 11.16
CA VAL A 686 -5.33 21.60 10.22
C VAL A 686 -5.68 23.09 10.41
N PRO A 687 -6.02 23.85 9.35
CA PRO A 687 -6.29 23.40 7.97
C PRO A 687 -5.04 23.13 7.13
N ASP A 688 -3.83 23.47 7.60
CA ASP A 688 -2.59 23.21 6.85
C ASP A 688 -2.47 21.72 6.52
N LEU A 689 -1.98 21.42 5.32
CA LEU A 689 -1.90 20.06 4.81
C LEU A 689 -0.77 19.33 5.51
N ILE A 690 -1.05 18.15 6.08
CA ILE A 690 -0.05 17.27 6.67
C ILE A 690 -0.11 15.96 5.89
N SER A 691 1.03 15.52 5.37
CA SER A 691 1.13 14.30 4.57
C SER A 691 2.32 13.46 4.99
N ILE A 692 2.13 12.14 5.04
CA ILE A 692 3.16 11.17 5.35
C ILE A 692 3.55 10.47 4.05
N LEU A 693 4.83 10.56 3.68
CA LEU A 693 5.36 9.97 2.47
C LEU A 693 6.33 8.83 2.80
N GLY A 694 6.29 7.76 2.01
CA GLY A 694 7.31 6.71 2.05
C GLY A 694 8.66 7.20 1.52
N THR A 695 9.68 6.34 1.61
CA THR A 695 11.03 6.64 1.08
C THR A 695 11.06 6.80 -0.44
N ASP A 696 10.09 6.22 -1.14
CA ASP A 696 9.86 6.42 -2.56
C ASP A 696 9.05 7.68 -2.86
N GLY A 697 8.53 8.40 -1.86
CA GLY A 697 7.66 9.57 -2.04
C GLY A 697 6.21 9.25 -2.39
N GLU A 698 5.79 7.98 -2.39
CA GLU A 698 4.35 7.66 -2.43
C GLU A 698 3.71 8.15 -1.12
N ALA A 699 2.50 8.70 -1.21
CA ALA A 699 1.74 9.08 -0.04
C ALA A 699 1.18 7.85 0.68
N ILE A 700 1.28 7.85 2.01
CA ILE A 700 0.79 6.77 2.85
C ILE A 700 -0.50 7.24 3.53
N GLY A 701 -1.61 6.63 3.15
CA GLY A 701 -2.92 6.89 3.74
C GLY A 701 -3.00 6.47 5.21
N SER A 702 -3.95 7.02 5.97
CA SER A 702 -4.18 6.56 7.35
C SER A 702 -4.53 5.06 7.47
N PRO A 703 -5.21 4.41 6.50
CA PRO A 703 -5.40 2.95 6.51
C PRO A 703 -4.08 2.19 6.29
N GLU A 704 -3.12 2.80 5.61
CA GLU A 704 -1.88 2.17 5.17
C GLU A 704 -0.74 2.31 6.18
N LEU A 705 -0.90 3.03 7.29
CA LEU A 705 0.15 3.15 8.31
C LEU A 705 0.41 1.81 9.02
N ARG A 706 1.68 1.47 9.24
CA ARG A 706 2.06 0.30 10.05
C ARG A 706 3.41 0.53 10.70
N TYR A 707 3.68 -0.24 11.74
CA TYR A 707 5.01 -0.33 12.34
C TYR A 707 6.06 -0.61 11.28
N GLY A 708 7.25 -0.03 11.44
CA GLY A 708 8.42 -0.33 10.61
C GLY A 708 8.67 0.65 9.48
N LEU A 709 7.65 1.43 9.08
CA LEU A 709 7.76 2.29 7.92
C LEU A 709 8.70 3.45 8.15
N LYS A 710 9.68 3.58 7.25
CA LYS A 710 10.51 4.78 7.11
C LYS A 710 9.72 5.80 6.32
N VAL A 711 9.50 6.97 6.92
CA VAL A 711 8.62 8.00 6.39
C VAL A 711 9.18 9.40 6.57
N SER A 712 8.76 10.30 5.69
CA SER A 712 8.89 11.74 5.88
C SER A 712 7.51 12.37 6.06
N VAL A 713 7.34 13.13 7.13
CA VAL A 713 6.13 13.94 7.38
C VAL A 713 6.41 15.34 6.84
N ILE A 714 5.62 15.74 5.85
CA ILE A 714 5.69 17.06 5.25
C ILE A 714 4.41 17.84 5.51
N ALA A 715 4.52 19.16 5.45
CA ALA A 715 3.37 20.04 5.50
C ALA A 715 3.40 21.16 4.46
N MET A 716 2.22 21.63 4.05
CA MET A 716 2.02 22.75 3.12
C MET A 716 0.94 23.69 3.66
N ALA A 717 1.09 24.99 3.40
CA ALA A 717 0.16 26.00 3.91
C ALA A 717 -1.21 25.91 3.23
N ALA A 718 -2.28 26.02 4.01
CA ALA A 718 -3.65 26.04 3.50
C ALA A 718 -3.99 27.36 2.81
N HIS A 719 -4.91 27.30 1.85
CA HIS A 719 -5.40 28.48 1.14
C HIS A 719 -6.01 29.53 2.10
N PRO A 720 -5.90 30.85 1.81
CA PRO A 720 -6.50 31.91 2.63
C PRO A 720 -8.03 31.85 2.81
N LEU A 721 -8.74 31.07 1.99
CA LEU A 721 -10.16 30.78 2.24
C LEU A 721 -10.37 29.96 3.52
N TRP A 722 -9.34 29.28 4.01
CA TRP A 722 -9.37 28.56 5.29
C TRP A 722 -8.77 29.37 6.43
N THR A 723 -7.73 30.16 6.16
CA THR A 723 -6.90 30.78 7.21
C THR A 723 -7.05 32.30 7.31
N GLY A 724 -7.60 32.95 6.29
CA GLY A 724 -7.68 34.41 6.17
C GLY A 724 -8.85 35.05 6.93
N ASN A 725 -9.80 34.26 7.43
CA ASN A 725 -10.88 34.73 8.30
C ASN A 725 -11.31 33.67 9.31
N GLU A 726 -12.04 34.12 10.34
CA GLU A 726 -12.52 33.27 11.44
C GLU A 726 -13.48 32.17 10.96
N ARG A 727 -14.28 32.43 9.92
CA ARG A 727 -15.30 31.49 9.42
C ARG A 727 -14.66 30.24 8.81
N GLY A 728 -13.68 30.42 7.92
CA GLY A 728 -12.91 29.32 7.35
C GLY A 728 -12.19 28.53 8.44
N LEU A 729 -11.53 29.23 9.38
CA LEU A 729 -10.70 28.60 10.39
C LEU A 729 -11.52 27.81 11.42
N ARG A 730 -12.72 28.30 11.75
CA ARG A 730 -13.64 27.65 12.66
C ARG A 730 -14.14 26.31 12.14
N ILE A 731 -14.36 26.19 10.83
CA ILE A 731 -14.88 24.97 10.20
C ILE A 731 -13.74 24.04 9.77
N GLY A 732 -12.75 24.56 9.03
CA GLY A 732 -11.66 23.74 8.48
C GLY A 732 -10.44 23.60 9.39
N GLY A 733 -10.37 24.34 10.50
CA GLY A 733 -9.27 24.30 11.47
C GLY A 733 -9.62 23.51 12.73
N PRO A 734 -8.81 23.61 13.81
CA PRO A 734 -8.88 22.68 14.93
C PRO A 734 -10.24 22.60 15.63
N GLU A 735 -10.95 23.73 15.78
CA GLU A 735 -12.30 23.78 16.38
C GLU A 735 -13.31 22.90 15.62
N GLY A 736 -13.26 22.90 14.29
CA GLY A 736 -14.18 22.12 13.45
C GLY A 736 -14.05 20.62 13.62
N PHE A 737 -12.85 20.16 13.99
CA PHE A 737 -12.57 18.76 14.35
C PHE A 737 -12.74 18.48 15.85
N GLY A 738 -13.21 19.46 16.64
CA GLY A 738 -13.39 19.32 18.08
C GLY A 738 -12.07 19.26 18.87
N LEU A 739 -10.98 19.79 18.31
CA LEU A 739 -9.68 19.83 18.97
C LEU A 739 -9.60 21.06 19.89
N ASN A 740 -9.21 20.85 21.14
CA ASN A 740 -9.02 21.93 22.12
C ASN A 740 -7.64 22.58 21.98
N MET A 741 -7.35 23.16 20.81
CA MET A 741 -6.09 23.85 20.52
C MET A 741 -6.27 24.94 19.46
N LEU A 742 -5.33 25.89 19.41
CA LEU A 742 -5.32 26.93 18.38
C LEU A 742 -4.65 26.45 17.10
N TRP A 743 -5.01 27.06 15.98
CA TRP A 743 -4.31 26.83 14.72
C TRP A 743 -2.85 27.31 14.83
N LYS A 744 -1.92 26.41 14.50
CA LYS A 744 -0.50 26.74 14.42
C LYS A 744 -0.10 26.90 12.96
N LYS A 745 0.01 28.16 12.53
CA LYS A 745 0.39 28.55 11.16
C LYS A 745 1.72 27.92 10.75
N LEU A 746 1.71 27.20 9.63
CA LEU A 746 2.93 26.67 9.03
C LEU A 746 3.78 27.74 8.33
N GLY A 747 3.13 28.60 7.53
CA GLY A 747 3.78 29.59 6.67
C GLY A 747 2.77 30.37 5.83
N GLU A 748 3.25 31.15 4.86
CA GLU A 748 2.37 31.86 3.91
C GLU A 748 2.00 30.96 2.73
N TYR A 749 0.73 30.99 2.34
CA TYR A 749 0.24 30.33 1.14
C TYR A 749 0.82 31.01 -0.11
N GLN A 750 1.20 30.20 -1.11
CA GLN A 750 1.55 30.67 -2.45
C GLN A 750 0.65 29.98 -3.47
N LYS A 751 0.04 30.76 -4.37
CA LYS A 751 -0.79 30.22 -5.46
C LYS A 751 0.05 29.26 -6.29
N PRO A 752 -0.35 27.99 -6.47
CA PRO A 752 0.35 27.05 -7.31
C PRO A 752 0.48 27.55 -8.75
N ARG A 753 1.54 27.13 -9.44
CA ARG A 753 1.73 27.40 -10.86
C ARG A 753 0.61 26.75 -11.67
N SER A 754 0.15 27.42 -12.72
CA SER A 754 -0.83 26.85 -13.65
C SER A 754 -0.12 26.19 -14.84
N VAL A 755 -0.41 24.91 -15.06
CA VAL A 755 -0.01 24.19 -16.28
C VAL A 755 -0.66 24.83 -17.51
N VAL A 756 -1.92 25.25 -17.38
CA VAL A 756 -2.68 25.91 -18.45
C VAL A 756 -2.00 27.20 -18.88
N GLU A 757 -1.58 28.04 -17.94
CA GLU A 757 -0.92 29.32 -18.28
C GLU A 757 0.52 29.12 -18.80
N GLU A 758 1.30 28.23 -18.18
CA GLU A 758 2.73 28.08 -18.48
C GLU A 758 3.00 27.40 -19.83
N PHE A 759 2.18 26.43 -20.22
CA PHE A 759 2.42 25.62 -21.42
C PHE A 759 1.54 25.99 -22.62
N ASN A 760 0.72 27.04 -22.51
CA ASN A 760 -0.20 27.43 -23.57
C ASN A 760 0.54 27.77 -24.88
N LYS A 761 0.32 26.97 -25.92
CA LYS A 761 0.77 27.25 -27.28
C LYS A 761 -0.23 28.19 -27.94
N TYR A 762 0.29 29.27 -28.53
CA TYR A 762 -0.47 30.26 -29.30
C TYR A 762 -1.00 29.69 -30.61
#